data_AF-A0A8S1HJ66-F1
#
_entry.id   AF-A0A8S1HJ66-F1
#
_cell.length_a   1.000
_cell.length_b   1.000
_cell.length_c   1.000
_cell.angle_alpha   90.00
_cell.angle_beta   90.00
_cell.angle_gamma   90.00
#
_symmetry.space_group_name_H-M   'P 1'
#
loop_
_entity.id
_entity.type
_entity.pdbx_description
1 polymer ?
#
loop_
_entity_poly.entity_id
_entity_poly.type
_entity_poly.pdbx_seq_one_letter_code
_entity_poly.pdbx_strand_id
1 'polypeptide(L)'
;MLDLLMLHCSLVRLHTSLPTPKPPNKDDTQFSEIRAMDILHELSDFGWKPAGSYNCEELTRNRILKEIEDIKTALKPSQNGVKFEIDTQYVDGCFDIPSHDTDGFSICYRNVSNVIARLGKRENTDLNRVAVLLNCHYDSWPTSSAGTNPNLFEKNPRFLKQDVIFLFNGAEESSLLAAHGFITQHAWRHEIRAFINLEASGSGGRELLFQAGPANEWLLNSYLEAAVHPHCSVLGQEVFQSGVYPGDTDFRIFRDHGRIPGLDLAFVQHGYWWHTEFDEAKRIMPGSLQRAGENVFRHVEPRLGIALSNPVFRICRPEDGLFVVIYPLSLANSIGLLVILYIFGSFLWKATVEKSVYLIAVRNYVITVTVMTLVTFVMTLMSVFTYGALRWYTRHWLAVVAYGLPSLWAGLTTLALLTARVPVFQRKSFAAAIETVHLTVIAAIHFVFIYNNVASGFLFGLQLIPVLKQLLLKQTSRSIKRMGDAWKNVILTILLSLPGVAMCIYTSEMLLSIFIPIMGRTSGNPEPIVAIFVGFSAFVLVLSLAGLVASTENRRPIEEASPLNLSYVIGGVLLSTLTILYVFASLWPSPYNFADLYPTAKRTQFFHVNQAFYDRDGSLNTNETVFYAISHDFRGAEDIPFVRNDENYTMLDCHYANNPYCEVPYYFPTRHRIREKHIRVKKMAEKLKFPKKTKILQVSKKRADFDGSPALEYSFSVIGTGQISVYVIPDEDWRVINTSVARPPEKPQPHMFLYFTCSSPSNFCEWMFNIKIKKIDKIRVSEEKPLLLGVSSHYLHGPNMQSNEIKEMLEEIRVRRPHSPEWTVTATAKLPIFLRRLRNRLRFWNKRFAFMKKTVNKLRDISTSAKKYRKESETATDEIDNKMQLLASRWNELNELEEKEYERGIQALKELIVKGRGDAASAETNSYNNVKPRLETLITQMNEIKAMDKLSKSISDRTNHDHNQLAMAHKKFSEVEARNTALLKAREMMSAVPKNDVNSRFFSSTFSAFFRTPAILRSLCVQEKTNRQDVKNLESLEKKLVDFLERIQAERREKQGPQNLENGEISASNASTPPAAVDSLLVATAPRAKTKKLRSPSRSPMTSTSQSSAKSSISSALENGEISGNCPKEPPSAVDSLVSASMRKSITSDISTASTTSSK
;
A
#
# COMPACT_ATOMS: atom_id res chain seq x y z
N MET A 1 -0.68 -24.75 23.16
CA MET A 1 0.41 -24.04 22.44
C MET A 1 0.37 -24.41 20.97
N LEU A 2 0.39 -25.70 20.63
CA LEU A 2 0.18 -26.20 19.27
C LEU A 2 -1.06 -25.57 18.60
N ASP A 3 -2.15 -25.46 19.34
CA ASP A 3 -3.45 -24.90 18.91
C ASP A 3 -3.37 -23.41 18.53
N LEU A 4 -2.49 -22.67 19.21
CA LEU A 4 -2.24 -21.25 18.99
C LEU A 4 -1.32 -21.03 17.78
N LEU A 5 -0.36 -21.94 17.58
CA LEU A 5 0.45 -22.01 16.36
C LEU A 5 -0.45 -22.36 15.16
N MET A 6 -1.35 -23.34 15.31
CA MET A 6 -2.34 -23.70 14.28
C MET A 6 -3.26 -22.52 13.96
N LEU A 7 -3.79 -21.81 14.97
CA LEU A 7 -4.60 -20.60 14.76
C LEU A 7 -3.83 -19.54 13.97
N HIS A 8 -2.59 -19.23 14.36
CA HIS A 8 -1.75 -18.26 13.63
C HIS A 8 -1.49 -18.71 12.19
N CYS A 9 -1.09 -19.97 11.95
CA CYS A 9 -0.90 -20.52 10.61
C CYS A 9 -2.19 -20.47 9.76
N SER A 10 -3.36 -20.73 10.35
CA SER A 10 -4.66 -20.58 9.66
C SER A 10 -4.98 -19.12 9.33
N LEU A 11 -4.72 -18.17 10.23
CA LEU A 11 -4.91 -16.73 9.97
C LEU A 11 -3.97 -16.22 8.86
N VAL A 12 -2.69 -16.62 8.89
CA VAL A 12 -1.71 -16.32 7.84
C VAL A 12 -2.15 -16.93 6.50
N ARG A 13 -2.63 -18.18 6.49
CA ARG A 13 -3.13 -18.84 5.26
C ARG A 13 -4.40 -18.19 4.71
N LEU A 14 -5.27 -17.63 5.55
CA LEU A 14 -6.41 -16.82 5.12
C LEU A 14 -5.95 -15.48 4.54
N HIS A 15 -5.11 -14.73 5.26
CA HIS A 15 -4.56 -13.44 4.80
C HIS A 15 -3.85 -13.55 3.43
N THR A 16 -3.12 -14.64 3.19
CA THR A 16 -2.41 -14.92 1.93
C THR A 16 -3.25 -15.62 0.85
N SER A 17 -4.54 -15.91 1.09
CA SER A 17 -5.39 -16.54 0.08
C SER A 17 -5.87 -15.55 -0.98
N LEU A 18 -5.75 -15.92 -2.26
CA LEU A 18 -6.22 -15.15 -3.41
C LEU A 18 -7.13 -16.03 -4.30
N PRO A 19 -8.05 -15.44 -5.09
CA PRO A 19 -8.83 -16.18 -6.07
C PRO A 19 -7.96 -16.68 -7.24
N THR A 20 -8.42 -17.70 -7.96
CA THR A 20 -7.75 -18.15 -9.18
C THR A 20 -7.94 -17.14 -10.33
N PRO A 21 -6.89 -16.75 -11.07
CA PRO A 21 -7.01 -15.90 -12.27
C PRO A 21 -7.99 -16.48 -13.29
N LYS A 22 -8.93 -15.67 -13.80
CA LYS A 22 -9.94 -16.12 -14.76
C LYS A 22 -9.54 -15.75 -16.20
N PRO A 23 -9.77 -16.64 -17.19
CA PRO A 23 -9.66 -16.29 -18.60
C PRO A 23 -10.80 -15.36 -19.04
N PRO A 24 -10.64 -14.62 -20.16
CA PRO A 24 -11.73 -13.85 -20.74
C PRO A 24 -12.86 -14.79 -21.18
N ASN A 25 -14.11 -14.39 -20.91
CA ASN A 25 -15.31 -15.08 -21.41
C ASN A 25 -15.85 -14.39 -22.68
N LYS A 26 -16.69 -15.10 -23.44
CA LYS A 26 -17.18 -14.62 -24.75
C LYS A 26 -17.98 -13.33 -24.67
N ASP A 27 -18.75 -13.18 -23.60
CA ASP A 27 -19.74 -12.11 -23.45
C ASP A 27 -19.18 -10.88 -22.72
N ASP A 28 -17.92 -10.92 -22.28
CA ASP A 28 -17.30 -9.94 -21.38
C ASP A 28 -18.22 -9.56 -20.21
N THR A 29 -18.55 -10.57 -19.39
CA THR A 29 -19.45 -10.49 -18.21
C THR A 29 -18.77 -10.94 -16.90
N GLN A 30 -17.44 -10.99 -16.91
CA GLN A 30 -16.62 -11.03 -15.71
C GLN A 30 -15.27 -10.34 -15.98
N PHE A 31 -14.67 -9.79 -14.92
CA PHE A 31 -13.27 -9.37 -14.98
C PHE A 31 -12.34 -10.58 -15.28
N SER A 32 -11.26 -10.34 -16.03
CA SER A 32 -10.26 -11.36 -16.35
C SER A 32 -8.86 -10.82 -16.09
N GLU A 33 -8.19 -11.37 -15.08
CA GLU A 33 -6.78 -11.09 -14.80
C GLU A 33 -5.89 -11.47 -15.99
N ILE A 34 -6.19 -12.55 -16.72
CA ILE A 34 -5.35 -12.96 -17.86
C ILE A 34 -5.33 -11.87 -18.95
N ARG A 35 -6.50 -11.35 -19.33
CA ARG A 35 -6.60 -10.21 -20.28
C ARG A 35 -5.92 -8.95 -19.75
N ALA A 36 -6.10 -8.65 -18.46
CA ALA A 36 -5.52 -7.48 -17.83
C ALA A 36 -3.98 -7.55 -17.76
N MET A 37 -3.43 -8.73 -17.49
CA MET A 37 -2.00 -8.99 -17.41
C MET A 37 -1.30 -8.87 -18.77
N ASP A 38 -1.93 -9.24 -19.88
CA ASP A 38 -1.31 -9.12 -21.22
C ASP A 38 -0.99 -7.65 -21.57
N ILE A 39 -1.93 -6.73 -21.32
CA ILE A 39 -1.72 -5.28 -21.57
C ILE A 39 -0.78 -4.68 -20.52
N LEU A 40 -0.90 -5.09 -19.26
CA LEU A 40 0.00 -4.67 -18.19
C LEU A 40 1.45 -5.12 -18.46
N HIS A 41 1.64 -6.27 -19.10
CA HIS A 41 2.92 -6.69 -19.65
C HIS A 41 3.38 -5.81 -20.82
N GLU A 42 2.51 -5.50 -21.79
CA GLU A 42 2.84 -4.63 -22.93
C GLU A 42 3.34 -3.24 -22.46
N LEU A 43 2.61 -2.61 -21.53
CA LEU A 43 2.93 -1.30 -20.97
C LEU A 43 4.16 -1.32 -20.03
N SER A 44 4.49 -2.47 -19.46
CA SER A 44 5.74 -2.71 -18.72
C SER A 44 6.94 -2.91 -19.66
N ASP A 45 6.73 -3.53 -20.84
CA ASP A 45 7.78 -3.82 -21.84
C ASP A 45 8.18 -2.58 -22.68
N PHE A 46 7.50 -1.43 -22.54
CA PHE A 46 8.03 -0.11 -22.95
C PHE A 46 9.19 0.36 -22.05
N GLY A 47 9.32 -0.20 -20.83
CA GLY A 47 10.32 0.19 -19.84
C GLY A 47 9.82 1.27 -18.89
N TRP A 48 10.74 2.09 -18.38
CA TRP A 48 10.40 3.19 -17.45
C TRP A 48 9.78 4.35 -18.20
N LYS A 49 8.83 5.00 -17.54
CA LYS A 49 7.99 6.06 -18.07
C LYS A 49 7.68 7.12 -17.00
N PRO A 50 8.69 7.80 -16.42
CA PRO A 50 8.42 9.01 -15.65
C PRO A 50 7.82 10.09 -16.57
N ALA A 51 7.09 11.04 -15.98
CA ALA A 51 6.52 12.19 -16.69
C ALA A 51 7.56 12.91 -17.58
N GLY A 52 7.14 13.39 -18.75
CA GLY A 52 8.01 14.04 -19.74
C GLY A 52 8.89 13.08 -20.57
N SER A 53 8.92 11.78 -20.25
CA SER A 53 9.60 10.79 -21.08
C SER A 53 8.78 10.35 -22.29
N TYR A 54 9.45 10.09 -23.42
CA TYR A 54 8.81 9.54 -24.64
C TYR A 54 8.04 8.23 -24.38
N ASN A 55 8.49 7.44 -23.40
CA ASN A 55 7.81 6.21 -23.00
C ASN A 55 6.48 6.49 -22.27
N CYS A 56 6.41 7.54 -21.46
CA CYS A 56 5.19 8.00 -20.79
C CYS A 56 4.30 8.72 -21.80
N GLU A 57 4.79 9.85 -22.29
CA GLU A 57 4.03 10.80 -23.09
C GLU A 57 3.59 10.20 -24.43
N GLU A 58 4.43 9.47 -25.15
CA GLU A 58 4.02 8.93 -26.46
C GLU A 58 3.63 7.45 -26.39
N LEU A 59 4.54 6.55 -26.00
CA LEU A 59 4.26 5.11 -26.10
C LEU A 59 3.08 4.67 -25.21
N THR A 60 3.08 5.08 -23.94
CA THR A 60 2.04 4.65 -22.98
C THR A 60 0.72 5.37 -23.22
N ARG A 61 0.74 6.72 -23.27
CA ARG A 61 -0.46 7.54 -23.54
C ARG A 61 -1.18 7.10 -24.82
N ASN A 62 -0.46 6.96 -25.94
CA ASN A 62 -1.06 6.62 -27.22
C ASN A 62 -1.53 5.15 -27.25
N ARG A 63 -0.88 4.23 -26.53
CA ARG A 63 -1.32 2.83 -26.39
C ARG A 63 -2.58 2.69 -25.53
N ILE A 64 -2.72 3.48 -24.47
CA ILE A 64 -3.93 3.57 -23.64
C ILE A 64 -5.07 4.17 -24.47
N LEU A 65 -4.83 5.32 -25.11
CA LEU A 65 -5.81 5.98 -25.99
C LEU A 65 -6.32 5.05 -27.09
N LYS A 66 -5.43 4.24 -27.69
CA LYS A 66 -5.82 3.21 -28.66
C LYS A 66 -6.78 2.18 -28.08
N GLU A 67 -6.49 1.60 -26.91
CA GLU A 67 -7.39 0.60 -26.29
C GLU A 67 -8.80 1.17 -26.09
N ILE A 68 -8.88 2.42 -25.65
CA ILE A 68 -10.14 3.12 -25.37
C ILE A 68 -10.91 3.41 -26.68
N GLU A 69 -10.25 3.80 -27.77
CA GLU A 69 -10.89 3.95 -29.09
C GLU A 69 -11.28 2.60 -29.75
N ASP A 70 -10.49 1.54 -29.54
CA ASP A 70 -10.82 0.18 -29.98
C ASP A 70 -12.10 -0.31 -29.25
N ILE A 71 -12.23 -0.06 -27.94
CA ILE A 71 -13.44 -0.34 -27.15
C ILE A 71 -14.63 0.50 -27.61
N LYS A 72 -14.46 1.82 -27.73
CA LYS A 72 -15.48 2.74 -28.26
C LYS A 72 -15.93 2.34 -29.66
N THR A 73 -15.06 1.73 -30.46
CA THR A 73 -15.38 1.20 -31.79
C THR A 73 -16.09 -0.15 -31.73
N ALA A 74 -15.76 -1.04 -30.79
CA ALA A 74 -16.51 -2.28 -30.53
C ALA A 74 -17.93 -2.04 -29.98
N LEU A 75 -18.18 -0.90 -29.35
CA LEU A 75 -19.49 -0.53 -28.79
C LEU A 75 -20.46 0.08 -29.81
N LYS A 76 -19.96 0.81 -30.82
CA LYS A 76 -20.79 1.48 -31.85
C LYS A 76 -21.78 0.54 -32.58
N PRO A 77 -21.43 -0.71 -32.96
CA PRO A 77 -22.35 -1.61 -33.67
C PRO A 77 -23.41 -2.27 -32.78
N SER A 78 -23.26 -2.24 -31.45
CA SER A 78 -23.95 -3.17 -30.55
C SER A 78 -24.99 -2.53 -29.61
N GLN A 79 -24.89 -1.23 -29.29
CA GLN A 79 -25.79 -0.58 -28.30
C GLN A 79 -26.17 0.87 -28.66
N ASN A 80 -27.35 1.08 -29.26
CA ASN A 80 -27.86 2.40 -29.68
C ASN A 80 -28.04 3.46 -28.56
N GLY A 81 -28.10 3.04 -27.29
CA GLY A 81 -28.45 3.90 -26.14
C GLY A 81 -27.28 4.50 -25.36
N VAL A 82 -26.04 4.41 -25.85
CA VAL A 82 -24.83 4.66 -25.06
C VAL A 82 -24.00 5.81 -25.64
N LYS A 83 -23.42 6.64 -24.76
CA LYS A 83 -22.51 7.73 -25.10
C LYS A 83 -21.11 7.39 -24.57
N PHE A 84 -20.12 7.36 -25.46
CA PHE A 84 -18.71 7.18 -25.12
C PHE A 84 -17.94 8.43 -25.58
N GLU A 85 -17.46 9.21 -24.61
CA GLU A 85 -16.71 10.45 -24.82
C GLU A 85 -15.24 10.18 -24.44
N ILE A 86 -14.28 10.75 -25.17
CA ILE A 86 -12.83 10.62 -24.89
C ILE A 86 -12.23 12.01 -24.99
N ASP A 87 -11.31 12.32 -24.10
CA ASP A 87 -10.52 13.55 -24.10
C ASP A 87 -9.05 13.25 -23.76
N THR A 88 -8.14 14.14 -24.14
CA THR A 88 -6.71 14.07 -23.79
C THR A 88 -6.29 15.46 -23.34
N GLN A 89 -6.18 15.63 -22.03
CA GLN A 89 -5.94 16.92 -21.40
C GLN A 89 -4.43 17.13 -21.25
N TYR A 90 -3.95 18.34 -21.53
CA TYR A 90 -2.62 18.81 -21.15
C TYR A 90 -2.79 19.94 -20.13
N VAL A 91 -2.05 19.89 -19.03
CA VAL A 91 -2.28 20.74 -17.85
C VAL A 91 -1.02 21.41 -17.32
N ASP A 92 -1.22 22.65 -16.89
CA ASP A 92 -0.27 23.50 -16.19
C ASP A 92 -0.79 23.78 -14.77
N GLY A 93 0.08 24.14 -13.82
CA GLY A 93 -0.37 24.60 -12.50
C GLY A 93 0.72 24.62 -11.43
N CYS A 94 0.32 25.03 -10.22
CA CYS A 94 1.17 25.00 -9.02
C CYS A 94 0.34 24.67 -7.77
N PHE A 95 0.93 23.96 -6.80
CA PHE A 95 0.36 23.73 -5.47
C PHE A 95 1.45 23.40 -4.43
N ASP A 96 1.04 23.16 -3.18
CA ASP A 96 1.95 22.95 -2.04
C ASP A 96 1.79 21.54 -1.45
N ILE A 97 2.92 20.86 -1.22
CA ILE A 97 3.04 19.62 -0.47
C ILE A 97 3.43 19.96 0.99
N PRO A 98 2.59 19.69 1.99
CA PRO A 98 2.90 19.93 3.39
C PRO A 98 4.00 18.99 3.89
N SER A 99 4.67 19.35 4.98
CA SER A 99 5.72 18.51 5.56
C SER A 99 5.13 17.28 6.26
N HIS A 100 5.22 16.14 5.58
CA HIS A 100 4.88 14.79 6.05
C HIS A 100 6.07 13.84 5.82
N ASP A 101 6.14 13.10 4.70
CA ASP A 101 7.33 12.32 4.30
C ASP A 101 8.48 13.18 3.74
N THR A 102 8.21 14.47 3.49
CA THR A 102 9.20 15.43 3.00
C THR A 102 9.30 16.62 3.96
N ASP A 103 10.35 17.41 3.81
CA ASP A 103 10.55 18.64 4.58
C ASP A 103 9.50 19.75 4.20
N GLY A 104 8.57 19.45 3.29
CA GLY A 104 7.58 20.37 2.71
C GLY A 104 8.14 21.11 1.49
N PHE A 105 7.36 21.23 0.43
CA PHE A 105 7.79 21.92 -0.80
C PHE A 105 6.63 22.40 -1.66
N SER A 106 6.91 23.43 -2.47
CA SER A 106 5.96 23.94 -3.47
C SER A 106 6.33 23.39 -4.83
N ILE A 107 5.32 22.99 -5.59
CA ILE A 107 5.48 22.28 -6.85
C ILE A 107 4.73 23.00 -7.97
N CYS A 108 5.39 23.16 -9.12
CA CYS A 108 4.77 23.67 -10.34
C CYS A 108 5.04 22.75 -11.53
N TYR A 109 4.08 22.67 -12.44
CA TYR A 109 4.11 21.78 -13.59
C TYR A 109 3.59 22.42 -14.87
N ARG A 110 4.05 21.93 -16.03
CA ARG A 110 3.61 22.37 -17.36
C ARG A 110 3.48 21.23 -18.38
N ASN A 111 2.44 21.29 -19.21
CA ASN A 111 2.12 20.36 -20.30
C ASN A 111 2.02 18.88 -19.88
N VAL A 112 1.71 18.60 -18.61
CA VAL A 112 1.51 17.24 -18.08
C VAL A 112 0.24 16.63 -18.70
N SER A 113 0.24 15.34 -19.05
CA SER A 113 -0.84 14.75 -19.84
C SER A 113 -1.76 13.78 -19.06
N ASN A 114 -3.07 13.85 -19.34
CA ASN A 114 -4.11 12.90 -18.90
C ASN A 114 -4.78 12.27 -20.12
N VAL A 115 -5.14 10.97 -20.04
CA VAL A 115 -6.09 10.34 -20.97
C VAL A 115 -7.38 10.07 -20.20
N ILE A 116 -8.50 10.56 -20.73
CA ILE A 116 -9.77 10.62 -19.99
C ILE A 116 -10.85 9.97 -20.86
N ALA A 117 -11.58 9.01 -20.31
CA ALA A 117 -12.70 8.35 -20.99
C ALA A 117 -13.98 8.48 -20.16
N ARG A 118 -15.11 8.71 -20.80
CA ARG A 118 -16.41 8.81 -20.14
C ARG A 118 -17.41 7.89 -20.82
N LEU A 119 -18.00 7.00 -20.04
CA LEU A 119 -19.01 6.04 -20.48
C LEU A 119 -20.33 6.33 -19.77
N GLY A 120 -21.40 6.56 -20.53
CA GLY A 120 -22.70 6.95 -19.99
C GLY A 120 -23.87 6.62 -20.90
N LYS A 121 -25.10 6.96 -20.47
CA LYS A 121 -26.33 6.74 -21.26
C LYS A 121 -26.67 7.95 -22.12
N ARG A 122 -27.18 7.71 -23.32
CA ARG A 122 -27.48 8.75 -24.32
C ARG A 122 -28.71 9.59 -23.98
N GLU A 123 -29.65 9.02 -23.23
CA GLU A 123 -30.88 9.67 -22.77
C GLU A 123 -30.66 10.63 -21.58
N ASN A 124 -29.45 10.63 -20.99
CA ASN A 124 -29.09 11.38 -19.79
C ASN A 124 -28.89 12.87 -20.10
N THR A 125 -29.99 13.54 -20.48
CA THR A 125 -30.07 14.95 -20.90
C THR A 125 -30.41 15.92 -19.76
N ASP A 126 -30.64 15.40 -18.55
CA ASP A 126 -30.93 16.19 -17.36
C ASP A 126 -29.78 17.09 -16.94
N LEU A 127 -30.14 18.29 -16.45
CA LEU A 127 -29.23 19.30 -15.90
C LEU A 127 -28.50 18.88 -14.60
N ASN A 128 -28.71 17.64 -14.14
CA ASN A 128 -28.07 17.02 -12.98
C ASN A 128 -27.30 15.74 -13.37
N ARG A 129 -26.60 15.76 -14.50
CA ARG A 129 -25.76 14.63 -14.95
C ARG A 129 -24.66 14.35 -13.90
N VAL A 130 -24.70 13.15 -13.32
CA VAL A 130 -23.82 12.71 -12.22
C VAL A 130 -22.89 11.60 -12.68
N ALA A 131 -21.62 11.70 -12.27
CA ALA A 131 -20.59 10.72 -12.57
C ALA A 131 -19.86 10.17 -11.34
N VAL A 132 -19.30 8.97 -11.48
CA VAL A 132 -18.28 8.38 -10.59
C VAL A 132 -16.94 8.42 -11.31
N LEU A 133 -15.89 8.84 -10.61
CA LEU A 133 -14.51 8.84 -11.11
C LEU A 133 -13.80 7.54 -10.72
N LEU A 134 -13.06 6.95 -11.66
CA LEU A 134 -12.12 5.86 -11.43
C LEU A 134 -10.73 6.34 -11.87
N ASN A 135 -9.83 6.57 -10.91
CA ASN A 135 -8.47 7.07 -11.19
C ASN A 135 -7.43 5.95 -11.05
N CYS A 136 -6.46 5.98 -11.95
CA CYS A 136 -5.15 5.37 -11.77
C CYS A 136 -4.11 6.15 -12.58
N HIS A 137 -2.88 6.21 -12.06
CA HIS A 137 -1.75 6.81 -12.77
C HIS A 137 -1.13 5.82 -13.76
N TYR A 138 -0.48 6.28 -14.83
CA TYR A 138 0.17 5.42 -15.84
C TYR A 138 1.66 5.71 -16.05
N ASP A 139 2.19 6.75 -15.41
CA ASP A 139 3.63 6.98 -15.32
C ASP A 139 4.29 5.97 -14.36
N SER A 140 5.59 6.12 -14.12
CA SER A 140 6.33 5.21 -13.23
C SER A 140 7.54 5.90 -12.62
N TRP A 141 7.85 5.55 -11.37
CA TRP A 141 9.06 5.98 -10.68
C TRP A 141 10.28 5.79 -11.57
N PRO A 142 11.23 6.74 -11.59
CA PRO A 142 12.51 6.57 -12.29
C PRO A 142 13.15 5.19 -12.02
N THR A 143 13.12 4.33 -13.04
CA THR A 143 13.55 2.91 -13.08
C THR A 143 12.64 1.80 -12.57
N SER A 144 11.44 2.12 -12.07
CA SER A 144 10.32 1.18 -12.10
C SER A 144 9.90 0.92 -13.55
N SER A 145 9.38 -0.27 -13.82
CA SER A 145 8.58 -0.55 -15.01
C SER A 145 7.21 -1.12 -14.64
N ALA A 146 6.65 -0.67 -13.51
CA ALA A 146 5.22 -0.78 -13.24
C ALA A 146 4.40 -0.21 -14.40
N GLY A 147 3.12 -0.56 -14.48
CA GLY A 147 2.22 -0.09 -15.52
C GLY A 147 0.78 -0.27 -15.08
N THR A 148 -0.13 0.16 -15.94
CA THR A 148 -1.51 0.42 -15.52
C THR A 148 -2.45 -0.12 -16.56
N ASN A 149 -3.33 -1.03 -16.17
CA ASN A 149 -4.23 -1.71 -17.10
C ASN A 149 -5.49 -0.85 -17.39
N PRO A 150 -5.67 -0.31 -18.61
CA PRO A 150 -6.93 0.33 -18.99
C PRO A 150 -8.11 -0.64 -19.08
N ASN A 151 -7.89 -1.94 -19.27
CA ASN A 151 -8.95 -2.95 -19.42
C ASN A 151 -9.58 -3.37 -18.08
N LEU A 152 -10.18 -2.39 -17.40
CA LEU A 152 -11.24 -2.54 -16.41
C LEU A 152 -12.64 -2.53 -17.06
N PHE A 153 -12.72 -2.26 -18.37
CA PHE A 153 -13.97 -2.22 -19.14
C PHE A 153 -14.60 -3.60 -19.38
N GLU A 154 -15.94 -3.66 -19.27
CA GLU A 154 -16.78 -4.63 -19.97
C GLU A 154 -17.45 -3.98 -21.19
N LYS A 155 -17.72 -4.78 -22.23
CA LYS A 155 -18.34 -4.29 -23.48
C LYS A 155 -19.88 -4.16 -23.39
N ASN A 156 -20.47 -4.10 -22.19
CA ASN A 156 -21.92 -4.14 -22.01
C ASN A 156 -22.54 -2.94 -21.23
N PRO A 157 -22.41 -1.69 -21.73
CA PRO A 157 -22.89 -0.47 -21.08
C PRO A 157 -24.42 -0.32 -20.84
N ARG A 158 -25.25 -1.30 -21.21
CA ARG A 158 -26.63 -1.44 -20.65
C ARG A 158 -26.61 -1.39 -19.12
N PHE A 159 -25.52 -1.89 -18.53
CA PHE A 159 -25.28 -2.07 -17.11
C PHE A 159 -24.80 -0.82 -16.36
N LEU A 160 -24.91 0.39 -16.92
CA LEU A 160 -24.62 1.63 -16.15
C LEU A 160 -25.88 2.29 -15.57
N LYS A 161 -25.79 2.76 -14.33
CA LYS A 161 -26.82 3.58 -13.65
C LYS A 161 -26.48 5.08 -13.64
N GLN A 162 -25.20 5.39 -13.52
CA GLN A 162 -24.62 6.73 -13.58
C GLN A 162 -23.48 6.71 -14.62
N ASP A 163 -22.99 7.88 -15.00
CA ASP A 163 -21.85 7.97 -15.93
C ASP A 163 -20.55 7.60 -15.17
N VAL A 164 -19.63 6.90 -15.83
CA VAL A 164 -18.31 6.61 -15.26
C VAL A 164 -17.25 7.35 -16.04
N ILE A 165 -16.42 8.12 -15.32
CA ILE A 165 -15.24 8.79 -15.87
C ILE A 165 -14.02 8.00 -15.42
N PHE A 166 -13.26 7.49 -16.39
CA PHE A 166 -11.97 6.85 -16.20
C PHE A 166 -10.89 7.90 -16.44
N LEU A 167 -10.02 8.09 -15.45
CA LEU A 167 -8.88 8.99 -15.52
C LEU A 167 -7.60 8.15 -15.47
N PHE A 168 -6.86 8.17 -16.57
CA PHE A 168 -5.51 7.66 -16.65
C PHE A 168 -4.58 8.87 -16.61
N ASN A 169 -3.89 9.08 -15.49
CA ASN A 169 -3.10 10.29 -15.25
C ASN A 169 -1.59 10.03 -15.44
N GLY A 170 -0.85 10.99 -16.01
CA GLY A 170 0.53 10.77 -16.50
C GLY A 170 1.66 11.34 -15.64
N ALA A 171 1.43 11.67 -14.37
CA ALA A 171 2.44 12.30 -13.52
C ALA A 171 2.13 12.21 -12.00
N GLU A 172 1.73 11.05 -11.49
CA GLU A 172 1.60 10.82 -10.04
C GLU A 172 2.99 10.78 -9.38
N GLU A 173 3.94 10.06 -10.00
CA GLU A 173 5.28 9.78 -9.47
C GLU A 173 6.18 11.03 -9.46
N SER A 174 5.68 12.11 -10.06
CA SER A 174 6.22 13.47 -10.02
C SER A 174 5.53 14.35 -8.96
N SER A 175 4.86 13.73 -7.98
CA SER A 175 3.99 14.32 -6.94
C SER A 175 2.62 14.83 -7.44
N LEU A 176 1.75 13.89 -7.83
CA LEU A 176 0.29 14.06 -7.96
C LEU A 176 -0.18 15.12 -8.99
N LEU A 177 0.65 15.41 -9.98
CA LEU A 177 0.51 16.58 -10.86
C LEU A 177 -0.70 16.48 -11.81
N ALA A 178 -0.87 15.31 -12.40
CA ALA A 178 -1.82 15.09 -13.48
C ALA A 178 -3.26 15.04 -12.94
N ALA A 179 -3.48 14.42 -11.79
CA ALA A 179 -4.73 14.50 -11.04
C ALA A 179 -5.05 15.93 -10.57
N HIS A 180 -4.03 16.72 -10.16
CA HIS A 180 -4.23 18.11 -9.76
C HIS A 180 -4.74 18.97 -10.92
N GLY A 181 -4.15 18.82 -12.11
CA GLY A 181 -4.65 19.48 -13.32
C GLY A 181 -6.06 19.06 -13.71
N PHE A 182 -6.38 17.76 -13.61
CA PHE A 182 -7.75 17.28 -13.86
C PHE A 182 -8.76 17.95 -12.91
N ILE A 183 -8.56 17.83 -11.59
CA ILE A 183 -9.55 18.30 -10.61
C ILE A 183 -9.61 19.83 -10.47
N THR A 184 -8.62 20.56 -10.99
CA THR A 184 -8.66 22.03 -11.02
C THR A 184 -9.23 22.60 -12.32
N GLN A 185 -9.04 21.95 -13.47
CA GLN A 185 -9.28 22.55 -14.79
C GLN A 185 -10.25 21.77 -15.69
N HIS A 186 -10.46 20.46 -15.51
CA HIS A 186 -11.25 19.67 -16.47
C HIS A 186 -12.76 19.93 -16.36
N ALA A 187 -13.45 20.10 -17.48
CA ALA A 187 -14.87 20.48 -17.48
C ALA A 187 -15.77 19.47 -16.73
N TRP A 188 -15.54 18.16 -16.88
CA TRP A 188 -16.36 17.12 -16.25
C TRP A 188 -16.18 17.03 -14.73
N ARG A 189 -15.19 17.72 -14.14
CA ARG A 189 -14.92 17.68 -12.69
C ARG A 189 -16.14 18.03 -11.83
N HIS A 190 -17.01 18.89 -12.33
CA HIS A 190 -18.21 19.38 -11.64
C HIS A 190 -19.35 18.36 -11.59
N GLU A 191 -19.29 17.31 -12.41
CA GLU A 191 -20.30 16.24 -12.50
C GLU A 191 -19.97 15.06 -11.56
N ILE A 192 -18.72 14.97 -11.09
CA ILE A 192 -18.22 13.89 -10.24
C ILE A 192 -18.80 14.03 -8.82
N ARG A 193 -19.44 12.96 -8.32
CA ARG A 193 -19.99 12.91 -6.95
C ARG A 193 -19.29 11.95 -6.03
N ALA A 194 -18.50 11.02 -6.57
CA ALA A 194 -17.63 10.14 -5.80
C ALA A 194 -16.44 9.67 -6.66
N PHE A 195 -15.38 9.19 -6.03
CA PHE A 195 -14.26 8.57 -6.74
C PHE A 195 -13.76 7.26 -6.10
N ILE A 196 -13.11 6.45 -6.92
CA ILE A 196 -12.31 5.30 -6.51
C ILE A 196 -10.89 5.52 -7.06
N ASN A 197 -9.90 5.51 -6.17
CA ASN A 197 -8.48 5.51 -6.52
C ASN A 197 -7.92 4.09 -6.45
N LEU A 198 -7.05 3.72 -7.40
CA LEU A 198 -6.40 2.41 -7.47
C LEU A 198 -4.87 2.59 -7.46
N GLU A 199 -4.23 1.96 -6.47
CA GLU A 199 -2.84 2.22 -6.09
C GLU A 199 -2.03 0.93 -5.87
N ALA A 200 -0.69 1.01 -5.90
CA ALA A 200 0.21 -0.14 -5.77
C ALA A 200 1.50 0.17 -4.98
N SER A 201 1.38 0.41 -3.67
CA SER A 201 2.53 0.44 -2.75
C SER A 201 3.23 -0.92 -2.52
N GLY A 202 2.85 -1.93 -3.30
CA GLY A 202 3.27 -3.33 -3.22
C GLY A 202 2.73 -4.12 -4.42
N SER A 203 3.33 -5.26 -4.73
CA SER A 203 3.08 -6.00 -5.98
C SER A 203 1.95 -7.04 -5.88
N GLY A 204 0.81 -6.63 -5.33
CA GLY A 204 -0.36 -7.48 -5.15
C GLY A 204 -0.66 -7.86 -3.69
N GLY A 205 -1.13 -9.09 -3.51
CA GLY A 205 -1.80 -9.52 -2.29
C GLY A 205 -3.28 -9.16 -2.32
N ARG A 206 -3.93 -9.13 -1.15
CA ARG A 206 -5.28 -8.56 -1.03
C ARG A 206 -5.15 -7.04 -1.16
N GLU A 207 -5.82 -6.45 -2.13
CA GLU A 207 -5.99 -5.00 -2.19
C GLU A 207 -6.70 -4.52 -0.92
N LEU A 208 -6.17 -3.50 -0.28
CA LEU A 208 -6.66 -2.97 0.99
C LEU A 208 -7.34 -1.64 0.73
N LEU A 209 -8.63 -1.54 1.06
CA LEU A 209 -9.28 -0.24 1.24
C LEU A 209 -8.69 0.39 2.51
N PHE A 210 -7.80 1.36 2.32
CA PHE A 210 -6.99 1.98 3.38
C PHE A 210 -7.35 3.45 3.63
N GLN A 211 -8.02 4.15 2.70
CA GLN A 211 -8.65 5.44 2.97
C GLN A 211 -10.08 5.50 2.46
N ALA A 212 -10.96 6.14 3.23
CA ALA A 212 -12.28 6.54 2.77
C ALA A 212 -12.58 7.96 3.28
N GLY A 213 -13.30 8.75 2.47
CA GLY A 213 -13.88 10.02 2.90
C GLY A 213 -13.70 11.18 1.91
N PRO A 214 -14.22 12.39 2.25
CA PRO A 214 -15.13 12.67 3.38
C PRO A 214 -16.48 11.93 3.28
N ALA A 215 -17.37 12.11 4.27
CA ALA A 215 -18.72 11.54 4.32
C ALA A 215 -18.77 9.99 4.23
N ASN A 216 -17.89 9.33 4.98
CA ASN A 216 -17.55 7.90 4.86
C ASN A 216 -18.73 6.90 4.94
N GLU A 217 -19.81 7.21 5.66
CA GLU A 217 -20.81 6.20 6.06
C GLU A 217 -21.55 5.56 4.87
N TRP A 218 -22.15 6.36 3.99
CA TRP A 218 -22.88 5.86 2.82
C TRP A 218 -21.94 5.21 1.80
N LEU A 219 -20.70 5.72 1.70
CA LEU A 219 -19.70 5.27 0.74
C LEU A 219 -19.13 3.90 1.14
N LEU A 220 -18.87 3.68 2.43
CA LEU A 220 -18.47 2.37 2.95
C LEU A 220 -19.61 1.34 2.90
N ASN A 221 -20.87 1.75 3.09
CA ASN A 221 -22.03 0.90 2.83
C ASN A 221 -22.10 0.48 1.35
N SER A 222 -21.84 1.41 0.43
CA SER A 222 -21.80 1.16 -1.02
C SER A 222 -20.64 0.23 -1.42
N TYR A 223 -19.48 0.37 -0.75
CA TYR A 223 -18.37 -0.56 -0.90
C TYR A 223 -18.77 -1.99 -0.48
N LEU A 224 -19.33 -2.15 0.72
CA LEU A 224 -19.74 -3.46 1.24
C LEU A 224 -20.90 -4.12 0.49
N GLU A 225 -21.72 -3.36 -0.24
CA GLU A 225 -22.85 -3.91 -1.01
C GLU A 225 -22.45 -4.41 -2.41
N ALA A 226 -21.36 -3.90 -2.98
CA ALA A 226 -20.85 -4.32 -4.29
C ALA A 226 -19.66 -5.29 -4.24
N ALA A 227 -18.74 -5.09 -3.28
CA ALA A 227 -17.50 -5.84 -3.24
C ALA A 227 -17.77 -7.35 -3.10
N VAL A 228 -17.25 -8.13 -4.06
CA VAL A 228 -17.23 -9.60 -4.01
C VAL A 228 -16.30 -10.08 -2.89
N HIS A 229 -15.21 -9.33 -2.69
CA HIS A 229 -14.09 -9.66 -1.81
C HIS A 229 -13.75 -8.49 -0.87
N PRO A 230 -14.67 -7.97 -0.03
CA PRO A 230 -14.40 -6.80 0.80
C PRO A 230 -13.17 -6.98 1.71
N HIS A 231 -12.28 -5.99 1.75
CA HIS A 231 -11.08 -5.97 2.60
C HIS A 231 -10.70 -4.52 2.89
N CYS A 232 -10.98 -4.07 4.12
CA CYS A 232 -10.75 -2.69 4.55
C CYS A 232 -10.17 -2.66 5.96
N SER A 233 -9.40 -1.62 6.30
CA SER A 233 -8.85 -1.45 7.65
C SER A 233 -8.89 0.00 8.10
N VAL A 234 -9.68 0.28 9.15
CA VAL A 234 -9.70 1.61 9.80
C VAL A 234 -8.35 1.96 10.42
N LEU A 235 -7.56 0.96 10.83
CA LEU A 235 -6.19 1.19 11.30
C LEU A 235 -5.25 1.56 10.15
N GLY A 236 -5.50 1.06 8.92
CA GLY A 236 -4.82 1.55 7.72
C GLY A 236 -5.09 3.03 7.49
N GLN A 237 -6.35 3.45 7.65
CA GLN A 237 -6.75 4.86 7.53
C GLN A 237 -6.09 5.74 8.58
N GLU A 238 -6.12 5.34 9.86
CA GLU A 238 -5.49 6.10 10.94
C GLU A 238 -3.96 6.17 10.79
N VAL A 239 -3.30 5.07 10.38
CA VAL A 239 -1.86 5.07 10.10
C VAL A 239 -1.50 6.02 8.95
N PHE A 240 -2.24 5.99 7.85
CA PHE A 240 -1.95 6.88 6.70
C PHE A 240 -2.26 8.34 7.05
N GLN A 241 -3.40 8.62 7.69
CA GLN A 241 -3.79 9.97 8.12
C GLN A 241 -2.89 10.54 9.22
N SER A 242 -2.14 9.71 9.95
CA SER A 242 -1.15 10.17 10.94
C SER A 242 0.17 10.68 10.37
N GLY A 243 0.42 10.48 9.06
CA GLY A 243 1.71 10.82 8.43
C GLY A 243 2.88 9.90 8.81
N VAL A 244 2.64 8.83 9.58
CA VAL A 244 3.65 7.79 9.90
C VAL A 244 3.95 6.90 8.69
N TYR A 245 3.01 6.81 7.75
CA TYR A 245 3.23 6.16 6.45
C TYR A 245 3.96 7.14 5.50
N PRO A 246 5.13 6.78 4.95
CA PRO A 246 5.89 7.65 4.05
C PRO A 246 5.35 7.56 2.61
N GLY A 247 4.27 8.28 2.33
CA GLY A 247 3.62 8.34 1.03
C GLY A 247 2.38 9.24 1.04
N ASP A 248 1.87 9.53 -0.15
CA ASP A 248 0.63 10.26 -0.42
C ASP A 248 0.06 9.70 -1.75
N THR A 249 -1.17 10.03 -2.13
CA THR A 249 -1.81 9.49 -3.36
C THR A 249 -2.77 10.50 -3.99
N ASP A 250 -3.19 10.26 -5.23
CA ASP A 250 -4.21 11.10 -5.91
C ASP A 250 -5.54 11.21 -5.13
N PHE A 251 -5.86 10.26 -4.24
CA PHE A 251 -7.00 10.37 -3.32
C PHE A 251 -6.96 11.69 -2.55
N ARG A 252 -5.78 12.13 -2.11
CA ARG A 252 -5.60 13.42 -1.44
C ARG A 252 -5.97 14.58 -2.36
N ILE A 253 -5.61 14.55 -3.63
CA ILE A 253 -5.89 15.63 -4.57
C ILE A 253 -7.41 15.78 -4.78
N PHE A 254 -8.11 14.68 -5.01
CA PHE A 254 -9.58 14.71 -5.15
C PHE A 254 -10.29 15.11 -3.85
N ARG A 255 -9.73 14.74 -2.69
CA ARG A 255 -10.20 15.12 -1.34
C ARG A 255 -9.98 16.60 -1.02
N ASP A 256 -8.76 17.11 -1.18
CA ASP A 256 -8.36 18.45 -0.72
C ASP A 256 -8.71 19.55 -1.74
N HIS A 257 -8.50 19.29 -3.03
CA HIS A 257 -8.73 20.27 -4.11
C HIS A 257 -10.10 20.08 -4.76
N GLY A 258 -10.58 18.83 -4.89
CA GLY A 258 -11.92 18.53 -5.40
C GLY A 258 -13.03 18.58 -4.35
N ARG A 259 -12.72 18.31 -3.07
CA ARG A 259 -13.70 18.10 -1.98
C ARG A 259 -14.70 16.97 -2.25
N ILE A 260 -14.28 15.99 -3.06
CA ILE A 260 -15.11 14.85 -3.48
C ILE A 260 -14.91 13.70 -2.47
N PRO A 261 -15.97 12.98 -2.06
CA PRO A 261 -15.84 11.76 -1.26
C PRO A 261 -15.28 10.61 -2.09
N GLY A 262 -14.33 9.83 -1.57
CA GLY A 262 -13.77 8.70 -2.29
C GLY A 262 -13.29 7.52 -1.45
N LEU A 263 -12.83 6.50 -2.16
CA LEU A 263 -12.21 5.28 -1.64
C LEU A 263 -10.80 5.17 -2.24
N ASP A 264 -9.81 4.79 -1.44
CA ASP A 264 -8.45 4.46 -1.92
C ASP A 264 -8.12 2.99 -1.64
N LEU A 265 -7.79 2.26 -2.70
CA LEU A 265 -7.50 0.82 -2.66
C LEU A 265 -6.08 0.57 -3.17
N ALA A 266 -5.18 0.21 -2.26
CA ALA A 266 -3.79 -0.11 -2.57
C ALA A 266 -3.51 -1.62 -2.52
N PHE A 267 -2.68 -2.11 -3.42
CA PHE A 267 -1.87 -3.30 -3.13
C PHE A 267 -0.75 -2.94 -2.15
N VAL A 268 -0.62 -3.71 -1.07
CA VAL A 268 0.29 -3.37 0.05
C VAL A 268 1.27 -4.49 0.43
N GLN A 269 1.11 -5.70 -0.11
CA GLN A 269 2.04 -6.80 0.16
C GLN A 269 3.30 -6.66 -0.73
N HIS A 270 4.44 -7.06 -0.20
CA HIS A 270 5.73 -7.08 -0.92
C HIS A 270 6.28 -5.71 -1.35
N GLY A 271 6.03 -4.64 -0.56
CA GLY A 271 6.58 -3.27 -0.76
C GLY A 271 8.11 -3.14 -0.82
N TYR A 272 8.87 -4.25 -0.81
CA TYR A 272 10.30 -4.27 -1.16
C TYR A 272 10.56 -3.82 -2.60
N TRP A 273 9.63 -4.04 -3.52
CA TRP A 273 9.83 -3.74 -4.94
C TRP A 273 9.39 -2.33 -5.32
N TRP A 274 8.44 -1.77 -4.56
CA TRP A 274 7.95 -0.40 -4.68
C TRP A 274 9.09 0.62 -4.85
N HIS A 275 9.06 1.31 -6.00
CA HIS A 275 10.02 2.31 -6.48
C HIS A 275 11.47 1.78 -6.56
N THR A 276 11.64 0.57 -7.12
CA THR A 276 12.94 -0.08 -7.44
C THR A 276 12.93 -0.76 -8.82
N GLU A 277 14.10 -1.16 -9.30
CA GLU A 277 14.30 -1.96 -10.53
C GLU A 277 13.52 -3.30 -10.62
N PHE A 278 12.98 -3.78 -9.49
CA PHE A 278 12.22 -5.03 -9.40
C PHE A 278 10.72 -4.84 -9.56
N ASP A 279 10.26 -3.60 -9.61
CA ASP A 279 8.91 -3.23 -9.94
C ASP A 279 8.66 -3.49 -11.44
N GLU A 280 8.20 -4.70 -11.73
CA GLU A 280 8.02 -5.26 -13.08
C GLU A 280 6.70 -6.05 -13.06
N ALA A 281 5.79 -5.82 -14.02
CA ALA A 281 4.44 -6.44 -14.07
C ALA A 281 4.43 -7.96 -13.79
N LYS A 282 5.47 -8.67 -14.24
CA LYS A 282 5.70 -10.11 -14.01
C LYS A 282 5.68 -10.55 -12.52
N ARG A 283 5.79 -9.62 -11.57
CA ARG A 283 5.87 -9.87 -10.13
C ARG A 283 4.55 -9.65 -9.39
N ILE A 284 3.50 -9.22 -10.10
CA ILE A 284 2.15 -9.14 -9.53
C ILE A 284 1.72 -10.56 -9.12
N MET A 285 1.33 -10.72 -7.85
CA MET A 285 0.91 -12.02 -7.32
C MET A 285 -0.37 -12.50 -8.05
N PRO A 286 -0.38 -13.69 -8.67
CA PRO A 286 -1.55 -14.19 -9.38
C PRO A 286 -2.79 -14.26 -8.48
N GLY A 287 -3.91 -13.73 -8.98
CA GLY A 287 -5.18 -13.60 -8.27
C GLY A 287 -5.41 -12.25 -7.62
N SER A 288 -4.37 -11.42 -7.44
CA SER A 288 -4.52 -10.08 -6.83
C SER A 288 -5.31 -9.15 -7.72
N LEU A 289 -4.98 -9.14 -9.01
CA LEU A 289 -5.63 -8.30 -10.00
C LEU A 289 -7.03 -8.82 -10.33
N GLN A 290 -7.25 -10.14 -10.29
CA GLN A 290 -8.58 -10.76 -10.34
C GLN A 290 -9.47 -10.26 -9.20
N ARG A 291 -8.95 -10.22 -7.96
CA ARG A 291 -9.70 -9.83 -6.77
C ARG A 291 -10.07 -8.35 -6.78
N ALA A 292 -9.09 -7.49 -7.05
CA ALA A 292 -9.28 -6.05 -7.17
C ALA A 292 -10.21 -5.70 -8.35
N GLY A 293 -9.98 -6.31 -9.52
CA GLY A 293 -10.78 -6.09 -10.73
C GLY A 293 -12.24 -6.53 -10.56
N GLU A 294 -12.52 -7.64 -9.87
CA GLU A 294 -13.90 -8.05 -9.55
C GLU A 294 -14.61 -7.10 -8.58
N ASN A 295 -13.89 -6.54 -7.60
CA ASN A 295 -14.44 -5.51 -6.72
C ASN A 295 -14.75 -4.21 -7.48
N VAL A 296 -13.77 -3.66 -8.19
CA VAL A 296 -13.91 -2.42 -8.98
C VAL A 296 -15.03 -2.54 -10.02
N PHE A 297 -15.06 -3.67 -10.75
CA PHE A 297 -16.12 -3.94 -11.73
C PHE A 297 -17.52 -3.92 -11.09
N ARG A 298 -17.69 -4.51 -9.90
CA ARG A 298 -19.00 -4.51 -9.22
C ARG A 298 -19.43 -3.16 -8.66
N HIS A 299 -18.51 -2.23 -8.39
CA HIS A 299 -18.87 -0.84 -8.06
C HIS A 299 -19.42 -0.07 -9.28
N VAL A 300 -19.13 -0.52 -10.51
CA VAL A 300 -19.62 0.07 -11.77
C VAL A 300 -20.98 -0.52 -12.22
N GLU A 301 -21.34 -1.70 -11.73
CA GLU A 301 -22.60 -2.39 -12.07
C GLU A 301 -23.89 -1.62 -11.65
N PRO A 302 -25.04 -1.86 -12.31
CA PRO A 302 -26.25 -1.06 -12.16
C PRO A 302 -27.10 -1.49 -10.97
N ARG A 303 -26.69 -2.53 -10.24
CA ARG A 303 -27.51 -3.11 -9.17
C ARG A 303 -27.57 -2.14 -8.00
N LEU A 304 -26.44 -1.56 -7.60
CA LEU A 304 -26.39 -0.52 -6.60
C LEU A 304 -26.98 0.78 -7.17
N GLY A 305 -28.09 1.23 -6.57
CA GLY A 305 -28.27 2.68 -6.44
C GLY A 305 -27.33 3.15 -5.33
N ILE A 306 -26.86 4.39 -5.37
CA ILE A 306 -26.17 4.98 -4.21
C ILE A 306 -27.23 5.16 -3.11
N ALA A 307 -27.34 4.16 -2.24
CA ALA A 307 -28.24 4.20 -1.11
C ALA A 307 -27.66 5.14 -0.06
N LEU A 308 -28.15 6.39 -0.04
CA LEU A 308 -27.88 7.41 0.98
C LEU A 308 -28.54 7.06 2.34
N SER A 309 -28.55 5.77 2.69
CA SER A 309 -29.07 5.23 3.93
C SER A 309 -27.97 5.17 5.00
N ASN A 310 -28.30 5.65 6.19
CA ASN A 310 -27.45 5.57 7.39
C ASN A 310 -26.95 4.13 7.65
N PRO A 311 -25.76 3.96 8.26
CA PRO A 311 -25.16 2.64 8.47
C PRO A 311 -25.94 1.81 9.49
N VAL A 312 -26.84 0.97 8.97
CA VAL A 312 -27.33 -0.21 9.67
C VAL A 312 -26.16 -1.16 9.90
N PHE A 313 -26.09 -1.80 11.07
CA PHE A 313 -25.12 -2.84 11.37
C PHE A 313 -25.15 -3.94 10.29
N ARG A 314 -24.07 -4.06 9.50
CA ARG A 314 -23.95 -5.01 8.39
C ARG A 314 -22.75 -5.93 8.61
N ILE A 315 -22.94 -7.21 8.29
CA ILE A 315 -21.89 -8.24 8.23
C ILE A 315 -21.86 -8.76 6.79
N CYS A 316 -20.82 -8.42 6.04
CA CYS A 316 -20.62 -8.95 4.69
C CYS A 316 -19.65 -10.14 4.74
N ARG A 317 -20.03 -11.26 4.10
CA ARG A 317 -19.26 -12.51 4.09
C ARG A 317 -18.84 -12.86 2.66
N PRO A 318 -17.58 -12.61 2.27
CA PRO A 318 -17.04 -13.09 0.99
C PRO A 318 -16.95 -14.60 0.91
N GLU A 319 -16.82 -15.09 -0.33
CA GLU A 319 -16.61 -16.50 -0.67
C GLU A 319 -15.29 -17.07 -0.09
N ASP A 320 -14.30 -16.20 0.17
CA ASP A 320 -13.00 -16.57 0.77
C ASP A 320 -13.00 -16.68 2.32
N GLY A 321 -14.14 -16.37 2.96
CA GLY A 321 -14.44 -16.78 4.33
C GLY A 321 -14.17 -15.78 5.47
N LEU A 322 -13.54 -14.62 5.22
CA LEU A 322 -13.30 -13.57 6.23
C LEU A 322 -14.39 -12.50 6.18
N PHE A 323 -15.24 -12.42 7.22
CA PHE A 323 -16.33 -11.43 7.26
C PHE A 323 -15.84 -10.01 7.61
N VAL A 324 -16.47 -9.00 7.01
CA VAL A 324 -16.28 -7.58 7.37
C VAL A 324 -17.53 -7.09 8.09
N VAL A 325 -17.35 -6.31 9.15
CA VAL A 325 -18.44 -5.69 9.95
C VAL A 325 -18.33 -4.18 9.87
N ILE A 326 -19.44 -3.50 9.58
CA ILE A 326 -19.55 -2.04 9.68
C ILE A 326 -20.69 -1.67 10.63
N TYR A 327 -20.43 -0.62 11.41
CA TYR A 327 -21.29 -0.08 12.47
C TYR A 327 -21.05 1.43 12.62
N PRO A 328 -22.02 2.22 13.11
CA PRO A 328 -21.79 3.61 13.48
C PRO A 328 -20.79 3.71 14.64
N LEU A 329 -19.85 4.66 14.58
CA LEU A 329 -18.88 4.89 15.66
C LEU A 329 -19.59 5.29 16.98
N SER A 330 -20.69 6.04 16.88
CA SER A 330 -21.56 6.38 18.01
C SER A 330 -22.17 5.15 18.70
N LEU A 331 -22.57 4.13 17.95
CA LEU A 331 -23.10 2.87 18.48
C LEU A 331 -22.00 2.07 19.19
N ALA A 332 -20.82 1.95 18.57
CA ALA A 332 -19.68 1.27 19.17
C ALA A 332 -19.21 1.96 20.46
N ASN A 333 -19.09 3.29 20.47
CA ASN A 333 -18.73 4.06 21.65
C ASN A 333 -19.79 3.92 22.76
N SER A 334 -21.08 3.90 22.42
CA SER A 334 -22.16 3.71 23.40
C SER A 334 -22.14 2.32 24.04
N ILE A 335 -22.00 1.26 23.24
CA ILE A 335 -21.88 -0.12 23.74
C ILE A 335 -20.59 -0.29 24.55
N GLY A 336 -19.47 0.26 24.06
CA GLY A 336 -18.18 0.27 24.74
C GLY A 336 -18.27 0.91 26.12
N LEU A 337 -18.85 2.11 26.23
CA LEU A 337 -19.04 2.80 27.52
C LEU A 337 -19.91 1.99 28.50
N LEU A 338 -21.00 1.36 28.04
CA LEU A 338 -21.83 0.51 28.90
C LEU A 338 -21.06 -0.73 29.41
N VAL A 339 -20.25 -1.37 28.56
CA VAL A 339 -19.40 -2.50 28.96
C VAL A 339 -18.28 -2.06 29.90
N ILE A 340 -17.65 -0.91 29.63
CA ILE A 340 -16.63 -0.28 30.50
C ILE A 340 -17.21 -0.01 31.89
N LEU A 341 -18.37 0.64 31.98
CA LEU A 341 -19.05 0.94 33.26
C LEU A 341 -19.39 -0.33 34.04
N TYR A 342 -19.90 -1.38 33.38
CA TYR A 342 -20.14 -2.67 34.02
C TYR A 342 -18.84 -3.33 34.54
N ILE A 343 -17.74 -3.26 33.77
CA ILE A 343 -16.45 -3.85 34.17
C ILE A 343 -15.87 -3.09 35.37
N PHE A 344 -15.84 -1.76 35.33
CA PHE A 344 -15.36 -0.94 36.46
C PHE A 344 -16.22 -1.14 37.72
N GLY A 345 -17.55 -1.16 37.60
CA GLY A 345 -18.44 -1.46 38.73
C GLY A 345 -18.23 -2.87 39.30
N SER A 346 -18.09 -3.88 38.42
CA SER A 346 -17.79 -5.27 38.78
C SER A 346 -16.43 -5.42 39.46
N PHE A 347 -15.41 -4.69 39.01
CA PHE A 347 -14.10 -4.62 39.63
C PHE A 347 -14.15 -3.95 41.01
N LEU A 348 -14.71 -2.75 41.12
CA LEU A 348 -14.81 -2.00 42.37
C LEU A 348 -15.57 -2.80 43.45
N TRP A 349 -16.73 -3.36 43.10
CA TRP A 349 -17.50 -4.22 44.00
C TRP A 349 -16.65 -5.39 44.53
N LYS A 350 -16.10 -6.22 43.63
CA LYS A 350 -15.32 -7.40 44.03
C LYS A 350 -14.02 -7.03 44.74
N ALA A 351 -13.40 -5.90 44.42
CA ALA A 351 -12.19 -5.41 45.11
C ALA A 351 -12.48 -4.89 46.54
N THR A 352 -13.72 -4.48 46.84
CA THR A 352 -14.14 -4.22 48.23
C THR A 352 -14.41 -5.51 49.01
N VAL A 353 -15.06 -6.50 48.38
CA VAL A 353 -15.45 -7.78 49.02
C VAL A 353 -14.24 -8.74 49.19
N GLU A 354 -13.45 -8.95 48.15
CA GLU A 354 -12.30 -9.88 48.11
C GLU A 354 -10.95 -9.12 48.09
N LYS A 355 -10.84 -8.05 48.88
CA LYS A 355 -9.74 -7.08 48.87
C LYS A 355 -8.33 -7.69 48.84
N SER A 356 -8.08 -8.75 49.61
CA SER A 356 -6.78 -9.43 49.66
C SER A 356 -6.43 -10.14 48.34
N VAL A 357 -7.39 -10.85 47.75
CA VAL A 357 -7.25 -11.57 46.48
C VAL A 357 -7.05 -10.59 45.32
N TYR A 358 -7.83 -9.49 45.29
CA TYR A 358 -7.72 -8.47 44.25
C TYR A 358 -6.40 -7.69 44.32
N LEU A 359 -5.89 -7.38 45.52
CA LEU A 359 -4.58 -6.74 45.67
C LEU A 359 -3.44 -7.65 45.18
N ILE A 360 -3.52 -8.96 45.45
CA ILE A 360 -2.57 -9.96 44.92
C ILE A 360 -2.70 -10.07 43.39
N ALA A 361 -3.92 -10.05 42.83
CA ALA A 361 -4.16 -10.09 41.39
C ALA A 361 -3.59 -8.86 40.66
N VAL A 362 -3.87 -7.64 41.14
CA VAL A 362 -3.31 -6.40 40.57
C VAL A 362 -1.78 -6.40 40.62
N ARG A 363 -1.19 -6.72 41.78
CA ARG A 363 0.27 -6.81 41.93
C ARG A 363 0.87 -7.83 40.95
N ASN A 364 0.31 -9.03 40.87
CA ASN A 364 0.84 -10.09 40.02
C ASN A 364 0.67 -9.77 38.52
N TYR A 365 -0.42 -9.10 38.13
CA TYR A 365 -0.65 -8.61 36.76
C TYR A 365 0.40 -7.56 36.38
N VAL A 366 0.60 -6.54 37.22
CA VAL A 366 1.61 -5.49 36.99
C VAL A 366 3.01 -6.08 36.86
N ILE A 367 3.42 -6.99 37.76
CA ILE A 367 4.72 -7.68 37.67
C ILE A 367 4.83 -8.45 36.34
N THR A 368 3.78 -9.16 35.93
CA THR A 368 3.80 -9.94 34.67
C THR A 368 3.98 -9.02 33.45
N VAL A 369 3.22 -7.92 33.37
CA VAL A 369 3.37 -6.91 32.30
C VAL A 369 4.77 -6.29 32.33
N THR A 370 5.27 -5.88 33.50
CA THR A 370 6.62 -5.30 33.64
C THR A 370 7.73 -6.25 33.20
N VAL A 371 7.66 -7.54 33.58
CA VAL A 371 8.66 -8.54 33.15
C VAL A 371 8.58 -8.79 31.65
N MET A 372 7.38 -8.86 31.06
CA MET A 372 7.23 -8.97 29.60
C MET A 372 7.84 -7.75 28.90
N THR A 373 7.52 -6.52 29.32
CA THR A 373 8.08 -5.29 28.74
C THR A 373 9.59 -5.22 28.88
N LEU A 374 10.13 -5.59 30.04
CA LEU A 374 11.58 -5.63 30.26
C LEU A 374 12.27 -6.66 29.35
N VAL A 375 11.67 -7.85 29.17
CA VAL A 375 12.21 -8.88 28.26
C VAL A 375 12.13 -8.43 26.81
N THR A 376 11.02 -7.83 26.35
CA THR A 376 10.93 -7.26 25.00
C THR A 376 12.03 -6.20 24.79
N PHE A 377 12.14 -5.24 25.72
CA PHE A 377 13.11 -4.14 25.66
C PHE A 377 14.57 -4.63 25.66
N VAL A 378 14.92 -5.56 26.56
CA VAL A 378 16.26 -6.17 26.60
C VAL A 378 16.55 -6.90 25.31
N MET A 379 15.61 -7.67 24.75
CA MET A 379 15.80 -8.32 23.45
C MET A 379 15.96 -7.31 22.30
N THR A 380 15.23 -6.18 22.31
CA THR A 380 15.39 -5.08 21.33
C THR A 380 16.76 -4.39 21.42
N LEU A 381 17.34 -4.28 22.62
CA LEU A 381 18.72 -3.80 22.77
C LEU A 381 19.72 -4.86 22.30
N MET A 382 19.57 -6.11 22.74
CA MET A 382 20.50 -7.18 22.42
C MET A 382 20.54 -7.49 20.93
N SER A 383 19.41 -7.47 20.21
CA SER A 383 19.38 -7.68 18.76
C SER A 383 20.24 -6.66 18.01
N VAL A 384 20.21 -5.39 18.40
CA VAL A 384 21.06 -4.33 17.81
C VAL A 384 22.54 -4.61 18.07
N PHE A 385 22.91 -4.99 19.30
CA PHE A 385 24.32 -5.15 19.72
C PHE A 385 24.96 -6.48 19.32
N THR A 386 24.22 -7.60 19.28
CA THR A 386 24.79 -8.94 19.07
C THR A 386 24.47 -9.53 17.70
N TYR A 387 23.27 -9.28 17.17
CA TYR A 387 22.82 -9.77 15.87
C TYR A 387 23.03 -8.71 14.78
N GLY A 388 22.93 -7.44 15.14
CA GLY A 388 22.86 -6.30 14.22
C GLY A 388 21.42 -6.07 13.74
N ALA A 389 21.06 -4.82 13.48
CA ALA A 389 19.71 -4.45 13.07
C ALA A 389 19.29 -4.99 11.68
N LEU A 390 17.97 -5.06 11.47
CA LEU A 390 17.23 -5.46 10.27
C LEU A 390 17.29 -6.94 9.85
N ARG A 391 17.71 -7.85 10.75
CA ARG A 391 17.90 -9.27 10.38
C ARG A 391 16.61 -10.03 10.02
N TRP A 392 15.47 -9.58 10.52
CA TRP A 392 14.14 -10.07 10.13
C TRP A 392 13.62 -9.47 8.81
N TYR A 393 14.33 -8.54 8.17
CA TYR A 393 13.86 -7.83 6.97
C TYR A 393 13.53 -8.78 5.82
N THR A 394 14.37 -9.78 5.53
CA THR A 394 14.02 -10.89 4.60
C THR A 394 13.08 -11.93 5.23
N ARG A 395 13.19 -12.15 6.56
CA ARG A 395 12.65 -13.33 7.26
C ARG A 395 11.81 -12.89 8.47
N HIS A 396 10.57 -12.47 8.24
CA HIS A 396 9.69 -11.87 9.25
C HIS A 396 9.57 -12.69 10.54
N TRP A 397 9.51 -14.02 10.42
CA TRP A 397 9.41 -14.94 11.56
C TRP A 397 10.57 -14.85 12.55
N LEU A 398 11.74 -14.33 12.15
CA LEU A 398 12.85 -14.05 13.07
C LEU A 398 12.51 -12.95 14.07
N ALA A 399 11.62 -12.00 13.74
CA ALA A 399 11.12 -11.02 14.71
C ALA A 399 10.22 -11.71 15.77
N VAL A 400 9.42 -12.70 15.36
CA VAL A 400 8.64 -13.54 16.29
C VAL A 400 9.56 -14.33 17.22
N VAL A 401 10.68 -14.86 16.72
CA VAL A 401 11.69 -15.54 17.55
C VAL A 401 12.43 -14.57 18.47
N ALA A 402 12.80 -13.37 17.98
CA ALA A 402 13.57 -12.39 18.74
C ALA A 402 12.75 -11.68 19.84
N TYR A 403 11.46 -11.41 19.59
CA TYR A 403 10.64 -10.55 20.47
C TYR A 403 9.40 -11.27 20.99
N GLY A 404 8.69 -12.02 20.14
CA GLY A 404 7.42 -12.65 20.48
C GLY A 404 7.58 -13.82 21.45
N LEU A 405 8.36 -14.83 21.07
CA LEU A 405 8.60 -16.04 21.86
C LEU A 405 9.22 -15.78 23.24
N PRO A 406 10.30 -14.97 23.41
CA PRO A 406 10.84 -14.70 24.74
C PRO A 406 9.85 -13.92 25.62
N SER A 407 9.10 -12.95 25.07
CA SER A 407 8.09 -12.21 25.83
C SER A 407 6.92 -13.12 26.26
N LEU A 408 6.43 -13.97 25.35
CA LEU A 408 5.40 -15.00 25.62
C LEU A 408 5.85 -15.98 26.71
N TRP A 409 7.06 -16.52 26.60
CA TRP A 409 7.62 -17.47 27.57
C TRP A 409 7.87 -16.82 28.94
N ALA A 410 8.42 -15.59 28.97
CA ALA A 410 8.61 -14.80 30.17
C ALA A 410 7.27 -14.51 30.88
N GLY A 411 6.23 -14.11 30.14
CA GLY A 411 4.91 -13.83 30.67
C GLY A 411 4.24 -15.07 31.29
N LEU A 412 4.18 -16.17 30.54
CA LEU A 412 3.62 -17.45 31.02
C LEU A 412 4.36 -17.99 32.25
N THR A 413 5.70 -17.92 32.24
CA THR A 413 6.53 -18.37 33.38
C THR A 413 6.31 -17.49 34.61
N THR A 414 6.34 -16.17 34.44
CA THR A 414 6.12 -15.21 35.54
C THR A 414 4.77 -15.44 36.18
N LEU A 415 3.71 -15.56 35.38
CA LEU A 415 2.36 -15.84 35.88
C LEU A 415 2.25 -17.21 36.58
N ALA A 416 2.89 -18.26 36.05
CA ALA A 416 2.90 -19.58 36.68
C ALA A 416 3.60 -19.58 38.05
N LEU A 417 4.78 -18.95 38.16
CA LEU A 417 5.54 -18.85 39.41
C LEU A 417 4.86 -17.90 40.43
N LEU A 418 4.18 -16.85 39.97
CA LEU A 418 3.34 -16.01 40.83
C LEU A 418 2.08 -16.74 41.31
N THR A 419 1.49 -17.60 40.48
CA THR A 419 0.33 -18.45 40.85
C THR A 419 0.72 -19.54 41.85
N ALA A 420 1.93 -20.11 41.75
CA ALA A 420 2.42 -21.13 42.69
C ALA A 420 2.32 -20.66 44.16
N ARG A 421 2.69 -19.39 44.41
CA ARG A 421 2.59 -18.71 45.72
C ARG A 421 1.17 -18.47 46.23
N VAL A 422 0.14 -18.55 45.38
CA VAL A 422 -1.24 -18.33 45.82
C VAL A 422 -1.73 -19.59 46.53
N PRO A 423 -2.22 -19.50 47.79
CA PRO A 423 -2.72 -20.65 48.53
C PRO A 423 -3.80 -21.41 47.75
N VAL A 424 -3.75 -22.74 47.76
CA VAL A 424 -4.58 -23.60 46.87
C VAL A 424 -6.07 -23.26 46.96
N PHE A 425 -6.58 -23.00 48.16
CA PHE A 425 -7.99 -22.62 48.38
C PHE A 425 -8.39 -21.27 47.74
N GLN A 426 -7.45 -20.33 47.57
CA GLN A 426 -7.69 -19.02 46.95
C GLN A 426 -7.53 -19.02 45.43
N ARG A 427 -6.90 -20.04 44.83
CA ARG A 427 -6.53 -20.03 43.39
C ARG A 427 -7.72 -19.84 42.45
N LYS A 428 -8.90 -20.37 42.78
CA LYS A 428 -10.13 -20.17 41.98
C LYS A 428 -10.59 -18.70 41.97
N SER A 429 -10.61 -18.04 43.12
CA SER A 429 -10.92 -16.61 43.22
C SER A 429 -9.83 -15.75 42.58
N PHE A 430 -8.54 -16.09 42.79
CA PHE A 430 -7.42 -15.39 42.14
C PHE A 430 -7.48 -15.47 40.61
N ALA A 431 -7.85 -16.62 40.04
CA ALA A 431 -8.04 -16.77 38.59
C ALA A 431 -9.16 -15.87 38.04
N ALA A 432 -10.30 -15.76 38.74
CA ALA A 432 -11.38 -14.84 38.37
C ALA A 432 -11.02 -13.36 38.62
N ALA A 433 -10.19 -13.08 39.64
CA ALA A 433 -9.71 -11.75 39.96
C ALA A 433 -8.71 -11.24 38.92
N ILE A 434 -7.71 -12.02 38.50
CA ILE A 434 -6.74 -11.60 37.48
C ILE A 434 -7.39 -11.42 36.09
N GLU A 435 -8.40 -12.24 35.77
CA GLU A 435 -9.24 -12.05 34.58
C GLU A 435 -10.06 -10.74 34.66
N THR A 436 -10.63 -10.41 35.83
CA THR A 436 -11.34 -9.14 36.05
C THR A 436 -10.37 -7.94 35.99
N VAL A 437 -9.15 -8.06 36.54
CA VAL A 437 -8.09 -7.04 36.45
C VAL A 437 -7.69 -6.81 34.99
N HIS A 438 -7.44 -7.87 34.22
CA HIS A 438 -7.12 -7.76 32.80
C HIS A 438 -8.21 -7.00 32.02
N LEU A 439 -9.47 -7.43 32.15
CA LEU A 439 -10.61 -6.76 31.53
C LEU A 439 -10.73 -5.28 31.95
N THR A 440 -10.39 -4.94 33.20
CA THR A 440 -10.41 -3.55 33.69
C THR A 440 -9.30 -2.71 33.06
N VAL A 441 -8.10 -3.27 32.85
CA VAL A 441 -7.00 -2.59 32.16
C VAL A 441 -7.32 -2.38 30.67
N ILE A 442 -7.89 -3.40 30.00
CA ILE A 442 -8.36 -3.26 28.62
C ILE A 442 -9.51 -2.24 28.53
N ALA A 443 -10.43 -2.21 29.50
CA ALA A 443 -11.51 -1.22 29.56
C ALA A 443 -10.98 0.21 29.75
N ALA A 444 -9.92 0.40 30.54
CA ALA A 444 -9.24 1.69 30.68
C ALA A 444 -8.58 2.14 29.37
N ILE A 445 -7.90 1.24 28.65
CA ILE A 445 -7.32 1.55 27.34
C ILE A 445 -8.43 1.87 26.32
N HIS A 446 -9.48 1.05 26.25
CA HIS A 446 -10.62 1.29 25.35
C HIS A 446 -11.32 2.63 25.65
N PHE A 447 -11.44 3.01 26.93
CA PHE A 447 -11.95 4.33 27.32
C PHE A 447 -11.07 5.48 26.79
N VAL A 448 -9.74 5.37 26.84
CA VAL A 448 -8.83 6.37 26.26
C VAL A 448 -9.01 6.49 24.75
N PHE A 449 -9.22 5.38 24.04
CA PHE A 449 -9.50 5.41 22.59
C PHE A 449 -10.86 6.06 22.29
N ILE A 450 -11.92 5.73 23.04
CA ILE A 450 -13.24 6.37 22.92
C ILE A 450 -13.15 7.89 23.21
N TYR A 451 -12.43 8.28 24.26
CA TYR A 451 -12.25 9.69 24.65
C TYR A 451 -11.53 10.52 23.58
N ASN A 452 -10.51 9.94 22.92
CA ASN A 452 -9.80 10.58 21.80
C ASN A 452 -10.50 10.35 20.44
N ASN A 453 -11.69 9.71 20.42
CA ASN A 453 -12.47 9.36 19.23
C ASN A 453 -11.69 8.52 18.18
N VAL A 454 -10.81 7.64 18.63
CA VAL A 454 -9.95 6.78 17.79
C VAL A 454 -10.65 5.44 17.51
N ALA A 455 -10.93 5.17 16.24
CA ALA A 455 -11.76 4.06 15.81
C ALA A 455 -11.05 2.69 15.85
N SER A 456 -9.71 2.62 15.74
CA SER A 456 -8.94 1.40 16.03
C SER A 456 -9.11 0.88 17.47
N GLY A 457 -9.73 1.67 18.35
CA GLY A 457 -10.21 1.26 19.66
C GLY A 457 -11.07 -0.01 19.67
N PHE A 458 -11.68 -0.39 18.53
CA PHE A 458 -12.42 -1.63 18.38
C PHE A 458 -11.59 -2.89 18.75
N LEU A 459 -10.26 -2.88 18.54
CA LEU A 459 -9.39 -4.00 18.91
C LEU A 459 -9.47 -4.29 20.42
N PHE A 460 -9.46 -3.23 21.24
CA PHE A 460 -9.63 -3.34 22.68
C PHE A 460 -11.08 -3.69 23.05
N GLY A 461 -12.07 -3.15 22.33
CA GLY A 461 -13.48 -3.53 22.49
C GLY A 461 -13.73 -5.04 22.29
N LEU A 462 -13.11 -5.66 21.28
CA LEU A 462 -13.18 -7.11 21.05
C LEU A 462 -12.50 -7.93 22.18
N GLN A 463 -11.46 -7.40 22.81
CA GLN A 463 -10.84 -8.02 24.00
C GLN A 463 -11.72 -7.94 25.26
N LEU A 464 -12.83 -7.18 25.25
CA LEU A 464 -13.81 -7.15 26.35
C LEU A 464 -14.88 -8.26 26.25
N ILE A 465 -15.01 -8.97 25.12
CA ILE A 465 -15.99 -10.06 24.93
C ILE A 465 -15.99 -11.13 26.06
N PRO A 466 -14.84 -11.52 26.67
CA PRO A 466 -14.82 -12.42 27.82
C PRO A 466 -15.65 -11.96 29.03
N VAL A 467 -16.06 -10.69 29.13
CA VAL A 467 -17.00 -10.21 30.16
C VAL A 467 -18.31 -11.02 30.18
N LEU A 468 -18.77 -11.50 29.02
CA LEU A 468 -19.98 -12.30 28.88
C LEU A 468 -19.93 -13.62 29.66
N LYS A 469 -18.72 -14.15 29.90
CA LYS A 469 -18.49 -15.35 30.72
C LYS A 469 -19.06 -15.20 32.13
N GLN A 470 -19.01 -14.00 32.71
CA GLN A 470 -19.53 -13.71 34.05
C GLN A 470 -21.07 -13.73 34.11
N LEU A 471 -21.74 -13.56 32.97
CA LEU A 471 -23.18 -13.69 32.82
C LEU A 471 -23.56 -15.15 32.51
N LEU A 472 -22.89 -15.75 31.53
CA LEU A 472 -23.13 -17.12 31.07
C LEU A 472 -22.93 -18.16 32.18
N LEU A 473 -21.91 -18.02 33.04
CA LEU A 473 -21.67 -18.95 34.15
C LEU A 473 -22.77 -18.88 35.23
N LYS A 474 -23.37 -17.70 35.47
CA LYS A 474 -24.53 -17.57 36.38
C LYS A 474 -25.77 -18.27 35.83
N GLN A 475 -25.95 -18.26 34.50
CA GLN A 475 -27.18 -18.70 33.84
C GLN A 475 -27.14 -20.20 33.44
N THR A 476 -25.99 -20.70 32.97
CA THR A 476 -25.81 -22.09 32.51
C THR A 476 -25.77 -23.13 33.63
N SER A 477 -25.54 -22.72 34.88
CA SER A 477 -25.60 -23.55 36.10
C SER A 477 -26.86 -24.44 36.17
N ARG A 478 -27.99 -23.97 35.61
CA ARG A 478 -29.26 -24.71 35.62
C ARG A 478 -29.45 -25.71 34.47
N SER A 479 -28.72 -25.58 33.35
CA SER A 479 -29.13 -26.20 32.07
C SER A 479 -28.18 -27.24 31.48
N ILE A 480 -26.89 -27.29 31.85
CA ILE A 480 -25.91 -28.22 31.24
C ILE A 480 -25.18 -29.02 32.33
N LYS A 481 -25.79 -30.13 32.76
CA LYS A 481 -25.26 -31.02 33.81
C LYS A 481 -24.25 -32.08 33.33
N ARG A 482 -24.08 -32.29 32.01
CA ARG A 482 -23.27 -33.41 31.45
C ARG A 482 -21.76 -33.14 31.27
N MET A 483 -21.30 -31.90 31.38
CA MET A 483 -19.86 -31.57 31.36
C MET A 483 -19.38 -31.16 32.75
N GLY A 484 -18.13 -31.49 33.08
CA GLY A 484 -17.47 -31.00 34.29
C GLY A 484 -17.16 -29.50 34.20
N ASP A 485 -17.31 -28.77 35.32
CA ASP A 485 -17.29 -27.30 35.31
C ASP A 485 -15.92 -26.70 34.97
N ALA A 486 -14.83 -27.42 35.22
CA ALA A 486 -13.50 -27.03 34.76
C ALA A 486 -13.44 -26.92 33.22
N TRP A 487 -13.93 -27.94 32.50
CA TRP A 487 -13.96 -27.93 31.04
C TRP A 487 -14.91 -26.88 30.47
N LYS A 488 -16.05 -26.59 31.12
CA LYS A 488 -16.91 -25.45 30.77
C LYS A 488 -16.14 -24.12 30.84
N ASN A 489 -15.39 -23.91 31.93
CA ASN A 489 -14.58 -22.70 32.11
C ASN A 489 -13.48 -22.57 31.04
N VAL A 490 -12.75 -23.65 30.76
CA VAL A 490 -11.72 -23.69 29.69
C VAL A 490 -12.32 -23.31 28.34
N ILE A 491 -13.40 -24.01 27.93
CA ILE A 491 -14.03 -23.82 26.61
C ILE A 491 -14.64 -22.42 26.48
N LEU A 492 -15.34 -21.90 27.49
CA LEU A 492 -15.88 -20.54 27.47
C LEU A 492 -14.77 -19.48 27.40
N THR A 493 -13.65 -19.68 28.11
CA THR A 493 -12.52 -18.73 28.06
C THR A 493 -11.89 -18.69 26.67
N ILE A 494 -11.65 -19.86 26.07
CA ILE A 494 -11.08 -19.94 24.71
C ILE A 494 -12.04 -19.33 23.69
N LEU A 495 -13.32 -19.73 23.68
CA LEU A 495 -14.30 -19.26 22.69
C LEU A 495 -14.58 -17.76 22.77
N LEU A 496 -14.58 -17.16 23.97
CA LEU A 496 -14.86 -15.73 24.14
C LEU A 496 -13.62 -14.84 23.96
N SER A 497 -12.41 -15.33 24.25
CA SER A 497 -11.17 -14.60 23.95
C SER A 497 -10.74 -14.72 22.48
N LEU A 498 -11.12 -15.80 21.78
CA LEU A 498 -10.71 -16.08 20.41
C LEU A 498 -10.95 -14.93 19.41
N PRO A 499 -12.12 -14.25 19.36
CA PRO A 499 -12.35 -13.19 18.37
C PRO A 499 -11.39 -12.01 18.54
N GLY A 500 -11.18 -11.55 19.77
CA GLY A 500 -10.23 -10.47 20.08
C GLY A 500 -8.79 -10.89 19.77
N VAL A 501 -8.35 -12.04 20.29
CA VAL A 501 -6.98 -12.53 20.11
C VAL A 501 -6.65 -12.77 18.64
N ALA A 502 -7.58 -13.38 17.88
CA ALA A 502 -7.42 -13.60 16.44
C ALA A 502 -7.34 -12.28 15.65
N MET A 503 -8.19 -11.28 15.95
CA MET A 503 -8.13 -9.97 15.29
C MET A 503 -6.86 -9.20 15.63
N CYS A 504 -6.37 -9.25 16.87
CA CYS A 504 -5.09 -8.64 17.24
C CYS A 504 -3.90 -9.28 16.52
N ILE A 505 -3.87 -10.62 16.40
CA ILE A 505 -2.82 -11.34 15.65
C ILE A 505 -2.91 -11.04 14.15
N TYR A 506 -4.10 -11.11 13.56
CA TYR A 506 -4.32 -10.79 12.13
C TYR A 506 -3.91 -9.35 11.79
N THR A 507 -4.28 -8.39 12.64
CA THR A 507 -3.91 -6.98 12.46
C THR A 507 -2.41 -6.77 12.63
N SER A 508 -1.77 -7.48 13.58
CA SER A 508 -0.30 -7.44 13.74
C SER A 508 0.43 -8.00 12.51
N GLU A 509 -0.06 -9.10 11.93
CA GLU A 509 0.50 -9.70 10.71
C GLU A 509 0.37 -8.74 9.51
N MET A 510 -0.83 -8.16 9.32
CA MET A 510 -1.08 -7.14 8.31
C MET A 510 -0.13 -5.94 8.47
N LEU A 511 0.00 -5.40 9.70
CA LEU A 511 0.94 -4.31 10.01
C LEU A 511 2.39 -4.71 9.70
N LEU A 512 2.85 -5.89 10.12
CA LEU A 512 4.21 -6.35 9.86
C LEU A 512 4.48 -6.50 8.35
N SER A 513 3.51 -6.96 7.56
CA SER A 513 3.65 -7.10 6.11
C SER A 513 3.90 -5.75 5.40
N ILE A 514 3.36 -4.65 5.93
CA ILE A 514 3.47 -3.28 5.43
C ILE A 514 4.70 -2.58 6.03
N PHE A 515 4.86 -2.63 7.35
CA PHE A 515 5.89 -1.89 8.07
C PHE A 515 7.29 -2.52 7.96
N ILE A 516 7.46 -3.83 7.73
CA ILE A 516 8.81 -4.40 7.58
C ILE A 516 9.56 -3.83 6.36
N PRO A 517 8.98 -3.80 5.13
CA PRO A 517 9.61 -3.15 3.98
C PRO A 517 9.89 -1.65 4.20
N ILE A 518 8.94 -0.95 4.85
CA ILE A 518 8.98 0.51 5.00
C ILE A 518 9.93 0.95 6.11
N MET A 519 9.82 0.39 7.31
CA MET A 519 10.67 0.74 8.45
C MET A 519 12.15 0.40 8.19
N GLY A 520 12.43 -0.60 7.35
CA GLY A 520 13.79 -0.86 6.86
C GLY A 520 14.44 0.34 6.16
N ARG A 521 13.61 1.21 5.54
CA ARG A 521 13.98 2.41 4.78
C ARG A 521 13.87 3.71 5.60
N THR A 522 13.88 3.62 6.93
CA THR A 522 13.78 4.78 7.83
C THR A 522 15.11 5.12 8.52
N SER A 523 15.25 6.39 8.93
CA SER A 523 16.51 6.93 9.46
C SER A 523 16.80 6.51 10.91
N GLY A 524 15.73 6.33 11.69
CA GLY A 524 15.74 5.85 13.07
C GLY A 524 15.75 4.31 13.16
N ASN A 525 16.06 3.79 14.35
CA ASN A 525 16.14 2.34 14.56
C ASN A 525 14.75 1.68 14.42
N PRO A 526 14.55 0.72 13.49
CA PRO A 526 13.25 0.07 13.29
C PRO A 526 12.97 -1.06 14.29
N GLU A 527 13.98 -1.55 15.00
CA GLU A 527 13.85 -2.69 15.94
C GLU A 527 12.76 -2.49 17.02
N PRO A 528 12.60 -1.30 17.66
CA PRO A 528 11.56 -1.10 18.68
C PRO A 528 10.15 -1.18 18.11
N ILE A 529 9.92 -0.70 16.88
CA ILE A 529 8.58 -0.67 16.26
C ILE A 529 8.13 -2.10 15.94
N VAL A 530 9.00 -2.91 15.35
CA VAL A 530 8.73 -4.33 15.07
C VAL A 530 8.62 -5.14 16.37
N ALA A 531 9.45 -4.85 17.37
CA ALA A 531 9.32 -5.47 18.69
C ALA A 531 8.01 -5.11 19.41
N ILE A 532 7.47 -3.90 19.21
CA ILE A 532 6.15 -3.50 19.73
C ILE A 532 5.02 -4.26 19.02
N PHE A 533 5.00 -4.35 17.68
CA PHE A 533 3.94 -5.08 16.97
C PHE A 533 3.94 -6.58 17.28
N VAL A 534 5.12 -7.22 17.26
CA VAL A 534 5.26 -8.63 17.64
C VAL A 534 4.97 -8.84 19.13
N GLY A 535 5.44 -7.93 19.99
CA GLY A 535 5.20 -7.94 21.42
C GLY A 535 3.72 -7.83 21.76
N PHE A 536 2.97 -6.93 21.11
CA PHE A 536 1.53 -6.74 21.32
C PHE A 536 0.75 -8.05 21.17
N SER A 537 1.03 -8.84 20.13
CA SER A 537 0.43 -10.17 19.93
C SER A 537 0.76 -11.13 21.09
N ALA A 538 1.98 -11.12 21.61
CA ALA A 538 2.37 -11.94 22.75
C ALA A 538 1.73 -11.48 24.08
N PHE A 539 1.62 -10.16 24.30
CA PHE A 539 0.97 -9.57 25.49
C PHE A 539 -0.52 -9.90 25.51
N VAL A 540 -1.23 -9.67 24.41
CA VAL A 540 -2.63 -10.07 24.23
C VAL A 540 -2.80 -11.56 24.54
N LEU A 541 -1.95 -12.41 23.96
CA LEU A 541 -2.07 -13.86 24.13
C LEU A 541 -1.82 -14.35 25.57
N VAL A 542 -0.85 -13.79 26.29
CA VAL A 542 -0.61 -14.13 27.70
C VAL A 542 -1.74 -13.63 28.61
N LEU A 543 -2.14 -12.37 28.44
CA LEU A 543 -3.00 -11.68 29.39
C LEU A 543 -4.47 -12.09 29.22
N SER A 544 -4.97 -12.26 27.99
CA SER A 544 -6.32 -12.78 27.71
C SER A 544 -6.50 -14.26 28.09
N LEU A 545 -5.40 -14.98 28.38
CA LEU A 545 -5.39 -16.34 28.92
C LEU A 545 -4.94 -16.42 30.40
N ALA A 546 -4.71 -15.29 31.07
CA ALA A 546 -4.11 -15.27 32.40
C ALA A 546 -4.96 -16.01 33.46
N GLY A 547 -6.28 -15.84 33.42
CA GLY A 547 -7.21 -16.56 34.30
C GLY A 547 -7.19 -18.09 34.07
N LEU A 548 -6.95 -18.53 32.83
CA LEU A 548 -6.82 -19.96 32.52
C LEU A 548 -5.51 -20.52 33.12
N VAL A 549 -4.38 -19.85 32.91
CA VAL A 549 -3.08 -20.25 33.52
C VAL A 549 -3.18 -20.29 35.04
N ALA A 550 -3.78 -19.26 35.65
CA ALA A 550 -4.00 -19.17 37.10
C ALA A 550 -4.92 -20.28 37.66
N SER A 551 -5.77 -20.88 36.83
CA SER A 551 -6.68 -21.98 37.22
C SER A 551 -6.06 -23.38 37.15
N THR A 552 -4.84 -23.53 36.61
CA THR A 552 -4.17 -24.83 36.47
C THR A 552 -3.68 -25.40 37.81
N GLU A 553 -3.58 -26.73 37.92
CA GLU A 553 -2.98 -27.42 39.07
C GLU A 553 -1.45 -27.27 39.08
N ASN A 554 -0.94 -26.07 39.36
CA ASN A 554 0.49 -25.87 39.56
C ASN A 554 0.91 -26.44 40.93
N ARG A 555 1.52 -27.64 40.93
CA ARG A 555 1.99 -28.34 42.14
C ARG A 555 3.43 -27.99 42.56
N ARG A 556 4.08 -27.01 41.91
CA ARG A 556 5.43 -26.55 42.30
C ARG A 556 5.47 -26.04 43.75
N PRO A 557 6.53 -26.34 44.52
CA PRO A 557 6.72 -25.82 45.86
C PRO A 557 6.94 -24.30 45.86
N ILE A 558 6.67 -23.66 47.00
CA ILE A 558 6.77 -22.19 47.16
C ILE A 558 8.23 -21.70 47.08
N GLU A 559 9.19 -22.58 47.40
CA GLU A 559 10.64 -22.32 47.32
C GLU A 559 11.14 -22.25 45.87
N GLU A 560 10.73 -23.18 45.00
CA GLU A 560 10.89 -23.05 43.53
C GLU A 560 10.34 -21.70 43.03
N ALA A 561 9.30 -21.21 43.70
CA ALA A 561 8.71 -19.89 43.52
C ALA A 561 9.71 -18.71 43.38
N SER A 562 10.86 -18.77 44.08
CA SER A 562 11.66 -17.61 44.53
C SER A 562 11.95 -16.53 43.46
N PRO A 563 12.12 -15.25 43.85
CA PRO A 563 12.47 -14.18 42.89
C PRO A 563 13.81 -14.44 42.19
N LEU A 564 14.73 -15.12 42.89
CA LEU A 564 16.00 -15.58 42.35
C LEU A 564 15.78 -16.62 41.23
N ASN A 565 14.92 -17.62 41.44
CA ASN A 565 14.57 -18.60 40.41
C ASN A 565 13.85 -17.97 39.21
N LEU A 566 12.97 -16.98 39.44
CA LEU A 566 12.41 -16.19 38.36
C LEU A 566 13.51 -15.50 37.54
N SER A 567 14.51 -14.89 38.20
CA SER A 567 15.64 -14.25 37.51
C SER A 567 16.51 -15.26 36.73
N TYR A 568 16.75 -16.46 37.27
CA TYR A 568 17.48 -17.52 36.58
C TYR A 568 16.71 -18.04 35.34
N VAL A 569 15.40 -18.25 35.44
CA VAL A 569 14.61 -18.70 34.28
C VAL A 569 14.56 -17.60 33.22
N ILE A 570 14.34 -16.33 33.59
CA ILE A 570 14.35 -15.21 32.62
C ILE A 570 15.73 -15.04 31.97
N GLY A 571 16.82 -15.16 32.73
CA GLY A 571 18.18 -15.18 32.19
C GLY A 571 18.41 -16.34 31.22
N GLY A 572 17.87 -17.53 31.54
CA GLY A 572 17.84 -18.70 30.66
C GLY A 572 17.05 -18.47 29.36
N VAL A 573 15.89 -17.79 29.41
CA VAL A 573 15.12 -17.40 28.22
C VAL A 573 15.95 -16.48 27.32
N LEU A 574 16.51 -15.41 27.89
CA LEU A 574 17.32 -14.43 27.15
C LEU A 574 18.55 -15.08 26.50
N LEU A 575 19.29 -15.91 27.25
CA LEU A 575 20.47 -16.63 26.74
C LEU A 575 20.10 -17.66 25.66
N SER A 576 18.99 -18.39 25.83
CA SER A 576 18.51 -19.35 24.82
C SER A 576 18.14 -18.66 23.52
N THR A 577 17.34 -17.59 23.58
CA THR A 577 16.94 -16.83 22.39
C THR A 577 18.15 -16.16 21.73
N LEU A 578 19.06 -15.56 22.50
CA LEU A 578 20.32 -15.01 21.99
C LEU A 578 21.13 -16.06 21.23
N THR A 579 21.26 -17.27 21.78
CA THR A 579 22.01 -18.37 21.15
C THR A 579 21.35 -18.79 19.83
N ILE A 580 20.02 -18.90 19.79
CA ILE A 580 19.25 -19.20 18.58
C ILE A 580 19.44 -18.12 17.51
N LEU A 581 19.38 -16.84 17.89
CA LEU A 581 19.61 -15.71 16.97
C LEU A 581 21.04 -15.69 16.44
N TYR A 582 22.05 -15.98 17.27
CA TYR A 582 23.46 -16.05 16.85
C TYR A 582 23.73 -17.20 15.86
N VAL A 583 23.08 -18.36 16.05
CA VAL A 583 23.12 -19.45 15.06
C VAL A 583 22.49 -19.01 13.73
N PHE A 584 21.32 -18.36 13.76
CA PHE A 584 20.71 -17.81 12.53
C PHE A 584 21.50 -16.64 11.91
N ALA A 585 22.32 -15.92 12.68
CA ALA A 585 23.28 -14.93 12.18
C ALA A 585 24.42 -15.58 11.40
N SER A 586 24.95 -16.66 11.92
CA SER A 586 26.03 -17.43 11.30
C SER A 586 25.57 -18.09 9.99
N LEU A 587 24.30 -18.51 9.92
CA LEU A 587 23.69 -19.05 8.71
C LEU A 587 23.32 -17.98 7.67
N TRP A 588 22.93 -16.78 8.11
CA TRP A 588 22.46 -15.69 7.25
C TRP A 588 23.16 -14.36 7.56
N PRO A 589 24.40 -14.18 7.08
CA PRO A 589 25.25 -13.03 7.41
C PRO A 589 24.78 -11.70 6.81
N SER A 590 23.88 -11.70 5.82
CA SER A 590 23.20 -10.49 5.31
C SER A 590 21.72 -10.45 5.78
N PRO A 591 21.19 -9.27 6.18
CA PRO A 591 19.74 -9.08 6.39
C PRO A 591 18.95 -9.08 5.06
N TYR A 592 19.65 -8.95 3.93
CA TYR A 592 19.12 -8.91 2.57
C TYR A 592 19.32 -10.26 1.85
N ASN A 593 18.45 -10.56 0.87
CA ASN A 593 18.57 -11.77 0.07
C ASN A 593 18.10 -11.59 -1.38
N PHE A 594 18.93 -11.96 -2.34
CA PHE A 594 18.53 -12.03 -3.74
C PHE A 594 17.91 -13.38 -4.11
N ALA A 595 16.73 -13.36 -4.70
CA ALA A 595 16.17 -14.43 -5.51
C ALA A 595 15.42 -13.79 -6.68
N ASP A 596 15.52 -14.33 -7.90
CA ASP A 596 14.90 -13.73 -9.10
C ASP A 596 13.39 -13.48 -8.93
N LEU A 597 12.71 -14.44 -8.27
CA LEU A 597 11.28 -14.40 -7.93
C LEU A 597 10.98 -13.48 -6.75
N TYR A 598 11.80 -13.52 -5.69
CA TYR A 598 11.55 -12.81 -4.43
C TYR A 598 12.79 -12.06 -3.90
N PRO A 599 13.21 -10.96 -4.54
CA PRO A 599 14.37 -10.20 -4.09
C PRO A 599 14.01 -9.28 -2.91
N THR A 600 14.72 -9.42 -1.79
CA THR A 600 14.56 -8.60 -0.58
C THR A 600 15.83 -7.78 -0.40
N ALA A 601 15.90 -6.69 -1.15
CA ALA A 601 17.11 -5.93 -1.38
C ALA A 601 17.12 -4.60 -0.62
N LYS A 602 18.35 -4.11 -0.37
CA LYS A 602 18.65 -2.77 0.11
C LYS A 602 18.33 -1.74 -0.96
N ARG A 603 17.60 -0.66 -0.64
CA ARG A 603 17.28 0.41 -1.59
C ARG A 603 18.38 1.47 -1.62
N THR A 604 18.96 1.70 -2.80
CA THR A 604 19.98 2.75 -3.01
C THR A 604 19.67 3.60 -4.24
N GLN A 605 20.04 4.87 -4.16
CA GLN A 605 20.04 5.84 -5.25
C GLN A 605 21.47 6.28 -5.54
N PHE A 606 21.74 6.59 -6.81
CA PHE A 606 23.04 7.04 -7.28
C PHE A 606 22.87 8.29 -8.13
N PHE A 607 23.59 9.36 -7.78
CA PHE A 607 23.63 10.59 -8.55
C PHE A 607 25.08 10.87 -8.96
N HIS A 608 25.35 10.85 -10.26
CA HIS A 608 26.62 11.32 -10.82
C HIS A 608 26.36 12.70 -11.42
N VAL A 609 26.99 13.75 -10.88
CA VAL A 609 26.68 15.14 -11.19
C VAL A 609 27.93 15.98 -11.44
N ASN A 610 27.84 16.92 -12.38
CA ASN A 610 28.76 18.04 -12.45
C ASN A 610 28.28 19.10 -11.44
N GLN A 611 29.13 19.45 -10.48
CA GLN A 611 28.83 20.39 -9.41
C GLN A 611 29.66 21.65 -9.60
N ALA A 612 28.99 22.80 -9.69
CA ALA A 612 29.60 24.10 -9.99
C ALA A 612 29.15 25.15 -8.98
N PHE A 613 30.11 25.77 -8.31
CA PHE A 613 29.90 26.80 -7.30
C PHE A 613 30.30 28.16 -7.85
N TYR A 614 29.39 29.13 -7.75
CA TYR A 614 29.58 30.48 -8.26
C TYR A 614 29.57 31.49 -7.11
N ASP A 615 30.53 32.42 -7.13
CA ASP A 615 30.53 33.57 -6.24
C ASP A 615 29.61 34.69 -6.76
N ARG A 616 29.37 35.71 -5.93
CA ARG A 616 28.34 36.75 -6.18
C ARG A 616 28.56 37.58 -7.46
N ASP A 617 29.78 37.67 -7.95
CA ASP A 617 30.14 38.32 -9.22
C ASP A 617 29.88 37.44 -10.46
N GLY A 618 29.50 36.17 -10.26
CA GLY A 618 29.36 35.16 -11.30
C GLY A 618 30.66 34.43 -11.65
N SER A 619 31.75 34.68 -10.92
CA SER A 619 32.99 33.90 -11.07
C SER A 619 32.78 32.45 -10.60
N LEU A 620 33.50 31.51 -11.22
CA LEU A 620 33.38 30.08 -10.97
C LEU A 620 34.47 29.66 -9.98
N ASN A 621 34.07 29.41 -8.74
CA ASN A 621 34.96 29.09 -7.63
C ASN A 621 35.44 27.63 -7.70
N THR A 622 34.49 26.69 -7.75
CA THR A 622 34.76 25.24 -7.79
C THR A 622 33.91 24.57 -8.87
N ASN A 623 34.49 23.62 -9.61
CA ASN A 623 33.85 22.94 -10.74
C ASN A 623 34.37 21.49 -10.87
N GLU A 624 33.65 20.56 -10.27
CA GLU A 624 34.06 19.16 -10.12
C GLU A 624 32.92 18.19 -10.44
N THR A 625 33.27 16.91 -10.68
CA THR A 625 32.28 15.85 -10.86
C THR A 625 32.23 15.00 -9.60
N VAL A 626 31.04 14.75 -9.08
CA VAL A 626 30.84 14.02 -7.81
C VAL A 626 29.84 12.90 -8.00
N PHE A 627 30.17 11.73 -7.45
CA PHE A 627 29.30 10.57 -7.38
C PHE A 627 28.77 10.39 -5.95
N TYR A 628 27.45 10.53 -5.79
CA TYR A 628 26.74 10.34 -4.53
C TYR A 628 26.13 8.93 -4.49
N ALA A 629 26.56 8.12 -3.53
CA ALA A 629 25.94 6.84 -3.19
C ALA A 629 25.03 7.04 -1.95
N ILE A 630 23.71 6.89 -2.15
CA ILE A 630 22.70 7.19 -1.12
C ILE A 630 21.89 5.93 -0.76
N SER A 631 22.06 5.45 0.46
CA SER A 631 21.32 4.33 1.05
C SER A 631 20.04 4.81 1.71
N HIS A 632 18.88 4.30 1.29
CA HIS A 632 17.61 4.59 1.98
C HIS A 632 17.44 3.72 3.23
N ASP A 633 18.10 2.57 3.28
CA ASP A 633 18.02 1.65 4.41
C ASP A 633 18.74 2.15 5.67
N PHE A 634 18.16 1.86 6.84
CA PHE A 634 18.63 2.27 8.18
C PHE A 634 20.13 1.99 8.43
N ARG A 635 20.67 0.93 7.84
CA ARG A 635 22.07 0.49 8.03
C ARG A 635 23.10 1.42 7.37
N GLY A 636 22.67 2.36 6.52
CA GLY A 636 23.53 3.40 5.96
C GLY A 636 24.38 2.93 4.76
N ALA A 637 25.23 3.82 4.25
CA ALA A 637 25.99 3.60 3.02
C ALA A 637 27.08 2.52 3.14
N GLU A 638 27.67 2.31 4.32
CA GLU A 638 28.73 1.31 4.56
C GLU A 638 28.29 -0.15 4.33
N ASP A 639 26.99 -0.40 4.33
CA ASP A 639 26.42 -1.71 3.95
C ASP A 639 26.42 -1.93 2.40
N ILE A 640 26.97 -1.00 1.59
CA ILE A 640 27.16 -1.16 0.14
C ILE A 640 28.60 -1.65 -0.12
N PRO A 641 28.82 -2.84 -0.71
CA PRO A 641 30.16 -3.44 -0.79
C PRO A 641 31.22 -2.60 -1.50
N PHE A 642 30.90 -1.98 -2.63
CA PHE A 642 31.84 -1.14 -3.39
C PHE A 642 32.05 0.26 -2.80
N VAL A 643 31.28 0.64 -1.78
CA VAL A 643 31.51 1.86 -1.00
C VAL A 643 32.44 1.56 0.17
N ARG A 644 32.12 0.50 0.93
CA ARG A 644 32.93 0.00 2.06
C ARG A 644 34.35 -0.41 1.66
N ASN A 645 34.52 -0.90 0.44
CA ASN A 645 35.79 -1.47 -0.05
C ASN A 645 36.65 -0.45 -0.86
N ASP A 646 36.24 0.81 -0.97
CA ASP A 646 36.92 1.84 -1.77
C ASP A 646 37.08 3.13 -0.96
N GLU A 647 38.28 3.36 -0.43
CA GLU A 647 38.63 4.46 0.47
C GLU A 647 38.43 5.86 -0.14
N ASN A 648 38.20 5.96 -1.46
CA ASN A 648 37.83 7.21 -2.12
C ASN A 648 36.38 7.65 -1.84
N TYR A 649 35.54 6.80 -1.25
CA TYR A 649 34.22 7.17 -0.75
C TYR A 649 34.31 7.82 0.63
N THR A 650 34.09 9.12 0.66
CA THR A 650 34.19 9.95 1.86
C THR A 650 32.83 10.29 2.46
N MET A 651 32.83 10.77 3.70
CA MET A 651 31.68 11.42 4.32
C MET A 651 31.29 12.68 3.51
N LEU A 652 30.02 13.04 3.56
CA LEU A 652 29.54 14.30 2.97
C LEU A 652 30.12 15.50 3.74
N ASP A 653 30.77 16.41 3.01
CA ASP A 653 31.34 17.66 3.52
C ASP A 653 30.55 18.84 2.93
N CYS A 654 30.09 19.77 3.78
CA CYS A 654 29.18 20.85 3.38
C CYS A 654 29.97 22.13 3.10
N HIS A 655 29.87 22.64 1.86
CA HIS A 655 30.52 23.89 1.48
C HIS A 655 29.88 25.12 2.17
N TYR A 656 28.61 25.02 2.57
CA TYR A 656 27.91 26.07 3.32
C TYR A 656 27.31 25.50 4.60
N ALA A 657 27.90 25.82 5.75
CA ALA A 657 27.50 25.30 7.07
C ALA A 657 26.02 25.52 7.42
N ASN A 658 25.41 26.59 6.90
CA ASN A 658 24.00 26.93 7.13
C ASN A 658 23.04 26.33 6.09
N ASN A 659 23.52 25.51 5.14
CA ASN A 659 22.66 24.82 4.18
C ASN A 659 22.08 23.53 4.79
N PRO A 660 20.76 23.46 5.07
CA PRO A 660 20.15 22.24 5.61
C PRO A 660 20.33 21.05 4.65
N TYR A 661 20.36 21.28 3.33
CA TYR A 661 20.50 20.26 2.30
C TYR A 661 21.96 19.89 2.00
N CYS A 662 22.95 20.61 2.54
CA CYS A 662 24.40 20.30 2.40
C CYS A 662 24.80 20.03 0.94
N GLU A 663 24.38 20.92 0.03
CA GLU A 663 24.65 20.88 -1.42
C GLU A 663 24.15 19.65 -2.20
N VAL A 664 23.58 18.63 -1.55
CA VAL A 664 23.16 17.36 -2.17
C VAL A 664 22.09 17.59 -3.25
N PRO A 665 22.18 16.93 -4.42
CA PRO A 665 21.20 17.03 -5.50
C PRO A 665 19.91 16.24 -5.21
N TYR A 666 19.19 16.60 -4.13
CA TYR A 666 17.93 15.99 -3.76
C TYR A 666 16.88 16.13 -4.87
N TYR A 667 16.25 15.02 -5.25
CA TYR A 667 15.06 14.99 -6.11
C TYR A 667 13.84 15.56 -5.36
N PHE A 668 13.59 15.08 -4.14
CA PHE A 668 12.62 15.63 -3.19
C PHE A 668 13.28 15.92 -1.83
N PRO A 669 12.85 16.96 -1.09
CA PRO A 669 13.49 17.37 0.16
C PRO A 669 13.17 16.36 1.25
N THR A 670 14.17 15.53 1.56
CA THR A 670 14.05 14.36 2.43
C THR A 670 15.16 14.34 3.47
N ARG A 671 15.63 15.51 3.91
CA ARG A 671 16.82 15.68 4.76
C ARG A 671 16.66 15.06 6.16
N HIS A 672 15.45 15.10 6.72
CA HIS A 672 15.15 14.42 8.00
C HIS A 672 15.26 12.89 7.91
N ARG A 673 15.02 12.33 6.71
CA ARG A 673 15.16 10.89 6.40
C ARG A 673 16.61 10.56 6.06
N ILE A 674 17.26 11.33 5.19
CA ILE A 674 18.60 11.03 4.68
C ILE A 674 19.68 11.80 5.47
N ARG A 675 20.11 11.20 6.59
CA ARG A 675 21.22 11.68 7.45
C ARG A 675 22.61 11.27 6.92
N GLU A 676 23.71 11.89 7.37
CA GLU A 676 25.07 11.64 6.84
C GLU A 676 25.49 10.16 6.76
N LYS A 677 25.08 9.29 7.70
CA LYS A 677 25.36 7.83 7.63
C LYS A 677 24.86 7.15 6.35
N HIS A 678 23.92 7.76 5.64
CA HIS A 678 23.28 7.24 4.44
C HIS A 678 23.97 7.69 3.14
N ILE A 679 24.83 8.70 3.19
CA ILE A 679 25.43 9.34 2.02
C ILE A 679 26.94 9.10 2.04
N ARG A 680 27.49 8.65 0.90
CA ARG A 680 28.93 8.69 0.64
C ARG A 680 29.18 9.38 -0.68
N VAL A 681 30.26 10.16 -0.74
CA VAL A 681 30.64 10.94 -1.92
C VAL A 681 32.03 10.56 -2.40
N LYS A 682 32.17 10.42 -3.70
CA LYS A 682 33.45 10.17 -4.37
C LYS A 682 33.64 11.20 -5.49
N LYS A 683 34.81 11.84 -5.55
CA LYS A 683 35.15 12.77 -6.62
C LYS A 683 35.57 11.97 -7.87
N MET A 684 35.09 12.36 -9.04
CA MET A 684 35.19 11.60 -10.28
C MET A 684 35.99 12.35 -11.35
N ALA A 685 36.76 11.61 -12.14
CA ALA A 685 37.56 12.15 -13.23
C ALA A 685 36.78 12.31 -14.56
N GLU A 686 35.69 11.56 -14.76
CA GLU A 686 34.79 11.80 -15.90
C GLU A 686 34.17 13.19 -15.76
N LYS A 687 33.96 13.90 -16.87
CA LYS A 687 33.20 15.16 -16.90
C LYS A 687 31.98 14.96 -17.78
N LEU A 688 30.80 14.99 -17.16
CA LEU A 688 29.54 14.63 -17.80
C LEU A 688 29.20 15.63 -18.92
N LYS A 689 28.87 15.12 -20.10
CA LYS A 689 28.62 15.94 -21.31
C LYS A 689 27.12 16.07 -21.58
N PHE A 690 26.52 17.12 -21.02
CA PHE A 690 25.11 17.42 -21.22
C PHE A 690 24.85 18.27 -22.48
N PRO A 691 23.83 17.96 -23.32
CA PRO A 691 23.56 18.70 -24.57
C PRO A 691 23.21 20.18 -24.39
N LYS A 692 22.62 20.52 -23.24
CA LYS A 692 22.37 21.88 -22.78
C LYS A 692 22.78 21.93 -21.31
N LYS A 693 23.56 22.94 -20.91
CA LYS A 693 23.89 23.18 -19.50
C LYS A 693 22.69 23.83 -18.81
N THR A 694 22.45 23.45 -17.55
CA THR A 694 21.58 24.19 -16.62
C THR A 694 22.06 25.64 -16.51
N LYS A 695 21.14 26.60 -16.44
CA LYS A 695 21.43 28.02 -16.23
C LYS A 695 20.57 28.59 -15.11
N ILE A 696 21.17 29.48 -14.34
CA ILE A 696 20.49 30.33 -13.35
C ILE A 696 20.75 31.78 -13.79
N LEU A 697 19.69 32.56 -13.97
CA LEU A 697 19.74 33.95 -14.41
C LEU A 697 18.97 34.81 -13.40
N GLN A 698 19.65 35.72 -12.70
CA GLN A 698 18.98 36.72 -11.87
C GLN A 698 18.44 37.83 -12.79
N VAL A 699 17.14 37.78 -13.10
CA VAL A 699 16.44 38.72 -13.98
C VAL A 699 16.26 40.09 -13.32
N SER A 700 15.99 40.13 -12.01
CA SER A 700 15.97 41.39 -11.26
C SER A 700 16.26 41.20 -9.77
N LYS A 701 16.76 42.27 -9.12
CA LYS A 701 16.78 42.44 -7.66
C LYS A 701 16.21 43.83 -7.36
N LYS A 702 15.21 43.91 -6.48
CA LYS A 702 14.57 45.15 -6.04
C LYS A 702 14.62 45.23 -4.51
N ARG A 703 14.89 46.40 -3.95
CA ARG A 703 14.53 46.70 -2.55
C ARG A 703 13.02 46.90 -2.49
N ALA A 704 12.41 46.44 -1.41
CA ALA A 704 11.02 46.66 -1.07
C ALA A 704 10.92 46.88 0.44
N ASP A 705 9.88 47.54 0.92
CA ASP A 705 9.56 47.56 2.35
C ASP A 705 8.36 46.67 2.60
N PHE A 706 8.44 45.86 3.65
CA PHE A 706 7.34 44.99 4.06
C PHE A 706 7.11 45.16 5.56
N ASP A 707 6.02 45.82 5.93
CA ASP A 707 5.61 45.97 7.33
C ASP A 707 6.75 46.55 8.20
N GLY A 708 7.15 47.79 7.86
CA GLY A 708 8.16 48.57 8.60
C GLY A 708 9.57 47.96 8.68
N SER A 709 9.88 46.92 7.89
CA SER A 709 11.21 46.30 7.81
C SER A 709 11.69 46.22 6.36
N PRO A 710 13.02 46.30 6.13
CA PRO A 710 13.59 46.14 4.81
C PRO A 710 13.36 44.71 4.28
N ALA A 711 12.98 44.65 3.01
CA ALA A 711 12.78 43.43 2.25
C ALA A 711 13.53 43.50 0.91
N LEU A 712 13.78 42.33 0.34
CA LEU A 712 14.36 42.18 -0.99
C LEU A 712 13.45 41.28 -1.84
N GLU A 713 13.14 41.74 -3.04
CA GLU A 713 12.48 40.93 -4.07
C GLU A 713 13.50 40.55 -5.14
N TYR A 714 13.68 39.26 -5.34
CA TYR A 714 14.49 38.68 -6.39
C TYR A 714 13.58 38.09 -7.48
N SER A 715 14.03 38.13 -8.72
CA SER A 715 13.40 37.44 -9.85
C SER A 715 14.45 36.57 -10.54
N PHE A 716 14.16 35.28 -10.69
CA PHE A 716 15.06 34.31 -11.32
C PHE A 716 14.40 33.70 -12.55
N SER A 717 15.21 33.45 -13.59
CA SER A 717 14.94 32.43 -14.61
C SER A 717 15.89 31.26 -14.36
N VAL A 718 15.34 30.05 -14.30
CA VAL A 718 16.07 28.79 -14.20
C VAL A 718 15.76 27.98 -15.45
N ILE A 719 16.80 27.61 -16.20
CA ILE A 719 16.68 26.86 -17.44
C ILE A 719 17.39 25.51 -17.27
N GLY A 720 16.66 24.42 -17.46
CA GLY A 720 17.15 23.06 -17.22
C GLY A 720 16.28 22.00 -17.89
N THR A 721 16.48 20.73 -17.49
CA THR A 721 15.72 19.56 -17.94
C THR A 721 14.24 19.64 -17.57
N GLY A 722 13.45 18.67 -18.02
CA GLY A 722 12.02 18.57 -17.68
C GLY A 722 11.74 18.40 -16.19
N GLN A 723 12.72 18.08 -15.35
CA GLN A 723 12.55 18.00 -13.89
C GLN A 723 13.70 18.71 -13.17
N ILE A 724 13.37 19.73 -12.37
CA ILE A 724 14.34 20.61 -11.71
C ILE A 724 13.94 20.78 -10.23
N SER A 725 14.87 20.52 -9.31
CA SER A 725 14.74 20.94 -7.91
C SER A 725 15.52 22.22 -7.66
N VAL A 726 14.97 23.10 -6.81
CA VAL A 726 15.56 24.38 -6.44
C VAL A 726 15.44 24.55 -4.92
N TYR A 727 16.55 24.81 -4.23
CA TYR A 727 16.54 25.16 -2.82
C TYR A 727 16.94 26.63 -2.62
N VAL A 728 16.21 27.28 -1.71
CA VAL A 728 16.25 28.72 -1.43
C VAL A 728 16.56 28.89 0.05
N ILE A 729 17.73 29.45 0.35
CA ILE A 729 18.24 29.56 1.73
C ILE A 729 18.63 31.03 1.95
N PRO A 730 17.77 31.85 2.56
CA PRO A 730 18.15 33.15 3.06
C PRO A 730 19.27 33.03 4.11
N ASP A 731 20.01 34.12 4.30
CA ASP A 731 21.01 34.25 5.38
C ASP A 731 20.33 34.25 6.77
N GLU A 732 21.09 34.06 7.86
CA GLU A 732 20.56 33.87 9.23
C GLU A 732 19.59 34.98 9.68
N ASP A 733 19.86 36.22 9.26
CA ASP A 733 19.09 37.43 9.50
C ASP A 733 17.76 37.53 8.71
N TRP A 734 17.56 36.71 7.67
CA TRP A 734 16.51 36.87 6.65
C TRP A 734 15.55 35.67 6.57
N ARG A 735 14.28 35.90 6.20
CA ARG A 735 13.28 34.81 6.02
C ARG A 735 12.46 35.02 4.76
N VAL A 736 12.05 33.92 4.12
CA VAL A 736 11.14 33.93 2.95
C VAL A 736 9.73 34.30 3.42
N ILE A 737 9.15 35.33 2.82
CA ILE A 737 7.79 35.81 3.14
C ILE A 737 6.78 35.62 2.00
N ASN A 738 7.23 35.54 0.75
CA ASN A 738 6.34 35.35 -0.41
C ASN A 738 7.13 34.85 -1.64
N THR A 739 6.45 34.24 -2.59
CA THR A 739 6.98 33.71 -3.86
C THR A 739 5.86 33.59 -4.89
N SER A 740 6.15 33.63 -6.19
CA SER A 740 5.14 33.54 -7.26
C SER A 740 4.61 32.12 -7.51
N VAL A 741 5.20 31.10 -6.87
CA VAL A 741 4.96 29.67 -7.18
C VAL A 741 4.37 28.87 -6.01
N ALA A 742 4.16 29.50 -4.85
CA ALA A 742 3.59 28.90 -3.65
C ALA A 742 2.49 29.80 -3.09
N ARG A 743 1.69 29.29 -2.15
CA ARG A 743 0.91 30.18 -1.28
C ARG A 743 1.87 30.94 -0.33
N PRO A 744 1.59 32.21 0.01
CA PRO A 744 2.35 32.92 1.04
C PRO A 744 2.31 32.12 2.35
N PRO A 745 3.46 31.79 2.97
CA PRO A 745 3.48 30.98 4.19
C PRO A 745 2.93 31.78 5.38
N GLU A 746 2.18 31.11 6.27
CA GLU A 746 1.60 31.73 7.49
C GLU A 746 2.65 32.37 8.40
N LYS A 747 3.90 31.91 8.31
CA LYS A 747 5.05 32.41 9.09
C LYS A 747 6.28 32.50 8.17
N PRO A 748 7.15 33.52 8.32
CA PRO A 748 8.35 33.66 7.50
C PRO A 748 9.28 32.45 7.63
N GLN A 749 9.60 31.79 6.51
CA GLN A 749 10.32 30.51 6.51
C GLN A 749 11.85 30.67 6.47
N PRO A 750 12.62 29.80 7.15
CA PRO A 750 14.09 29.82 7.15
C PRO A 750 14.73 29.24 5.88
N HIS A 751 13.99 28.46 5.11
CA HIS A 751 14.38 27.95 3.79
C HIS A 751 13.10 27.58 3.02
N MET A 752 13.24 27.34 1.72
CA MET A 752 12.15 26.90 0.85
C MET A 752 12.70 25.96 -0.21
N PHE A 753 11.95 24.91 -0.53
CA PHE A 753 12.25 23.99 -1.63
C PHE A 753 11.15 24.12 -2.68
N LEU A 754 11.55 24.27 -3.94
CA LEU A 754 10.69 24.37 -5.10
C LEU A 754 11.00 23.21 -6.04
N TYR A 755 9.97 22.60 -6.62
CA TYR A 755 10.12 21.54 -7.61
C TYR A 755 9.34 21.86 -8.88
N PHE A 756 10.00 21.72 -10.03
CA PHE A 756 9.49 22.10 -11.33
C PHE A 756 9.49 20.92 -12.29
N THR A 757 8.34 20.59 -12.89
CA THR A 757 8.19 19.50 -13.86
C THR A 757 7.60 20.01 -15.18
N CYS A 758 8.11 19.57 -16.34
CA CYS A 758 7.47 19.83 -17.62
C CYS A 758 7.62 18.68 -18.61
N SER A 759 6.56 18.41 -19.37
CA SER A 759 6.58 17.45 -20.47
C SER A 759 6.82 18.18 -21.80
N SER A 760 8.10 18.43 -22.12
CA SER A 760 8.54 19.08 -23.37
C SER A 760 9.16 18.05 -24.33
N PRO A 761 8.87 18.08 -25.64
CA PRO A 761 9.53 17.22 -26.63
C PRO A 761 11.07 17.35 -26.65
N SER A 762 11.61 18.47 -26.15
CA SER A 762 13.05 18.69 -26.01
C SER A 762 13.64 18.29 -24.64
N ASN A 763 12.79 17.83 -23.72
CA ASN A 763 13.08 17.60 -22.29
C ASN A 763 13.88 18.76 -21.65
N PHE A 764 13.47 20.00 -21.95
CA PHE A 764 14.14 21.21 -21.45
C PHE A 764 13.14 22.36 -21.35
N CYS A 765 13.16 23.10 -20.25
CA CYS A 765 12.23 24.18 -19.94
C CYS A 765 12.89 25.35 -19.21
N GLU A 766 12.27 26.52 -19.33
CA GLU A 766 12.59 27.74 -18.60
C GLU A 766 11.50 28.05 -17.57
N TRP A 767 11.91 28.27 -16.32
CA TRP A 767 11.06 28.54 -15.16
C TRP A 767 11.42 29.89 -14.57
N MET A 768 10.47 30.83 -14.66
CA MET A 768 10.58 32.14 -14.00
C MET A 768 9.81 32.13 -12.67
N PHE A 769 10.43 32.64 -11.62
CA PHE A 769 9.78 32.85 -10.32
C PHE A 769 10.36 34.07 -9.60
N ASN A 770 9.57 34.72 -8.75
CA ASN A 770 10.06 35.71 -7.80
C ASN A 770 10.11 35.15 -6.37
N ILE A 771 10.98 35.73 -5.54
CA ILE A 771 11.10 35.40 -4.11
C ILE A 771 11.24 36.70 -3.34
N LYS A 772 10.44 36.87 -2.28
CA LYS A 772 10.52 37.99 -1.35
C LYS A 772 11.04 37.52 0.00
N ILE A 773 12.10 38.17 0.48
CA ILE A 773 12.69 37.93 1.80
C ILE A 773 12.59 39.20 2.66
N LYS A 774 12.27 39.06 3.95
CA LYS A 774 12.24 40.15 4.96
C LYS A 774 13.35 39.90 5.99
N LYS A 775 14.03 40.98 6.42
CA LYS A 775 15.00 40.91 7.52
C LYS A 775 14.28 40.85 8.86
N ILE A 776 14.70 39.95 9.75
CA ILE A 776 14.18 39.84 11.12
C ILE A 776 14.74 40.99 11.96
N ASP A 777 16.06 41.05 12.06
CA ASP A 777 16.75 41.92 13.01
C ASP A 777 17.14 43.26 12.39
N LYS A 778 16.79 44.37 13.05
CA LYS A 778 17.00 45.72 12.48
C LYS A 778 18.37 46.32 12.81
N ILE A 779 19.19 45.62 13.62
CA ILE A 779 20.34 46.20 14.32
C ILE A 779 21.68 45.96 13.59
N ARG A 780 21.85 44.84 12.88
CA ARG A 780 23.11 44.50 12.20
C ARG A 780 23.11 44.91 10.72
N VAL A 781 24.16 45.61 10.29
CA VAL A 781 24.33 46.09 8.92
C VAL A 781 25.36 45.22 8.17
N SER A 782 24.86 44.22 7.47
CA SER A 782 25.44 43.77 6.20
C SER A 782 24.29 43.40 5.25
N GLU A 783 24.45 43.76 3.97
CA GLU A 783 23.57 43.35 2.86
C GLU A 783 24.30 42.39 1.90
N GLU A 784 25.45 41.83 2.30
CA GLU A 784 26.40 41.28 1.34
C GLU A 784 26.05 39.91 0.78
N LYS A 785 25.42 39.04 1.59
CA LYS A 785 25.12 37.63 1.27
C LYS A 785 23.68 37.16 1.61
N PRO A 786 22.60 37.95 1.40
CA PRO A 786 21.28 37.70 1.98
C PRO A 786 20.53 36.44 1.48
N LEU A 787 21.04 35.75 0.44
CA LEU A 787 20.37 34.61 -0.20
C LEU A 787 21.37 33.68 -0.91
N LEU A 788 21.32 32.39 -0.58
CA LEU A 788 21.88 31.28 -1.35
C LEU A 788 20.74 30.62 -2.17
N LEU A 789 21.03 30.31 -3.43
CA LEU A 789 20.11 29.63 -4.35
C LEU A 789 20.85 28.45 -5.01
N GLY A 790 20.37 27.24 -4.79
CA GLY A 790 20.88 26.04 -5.45
C GLY A 790 19.85 25.43 -6.40
N VAL A 791 20.32 24.87 -7.51
CA VAL A 791 19.49 24.25 -8.55
C VAL A 791 20.10 22.91 -8.94
N SER A 792 19.28 21.86 -9.02
CA SER A 792 19.66 20.55 -9.59
C SER A 792 18.72 20.18 -10.73
N SER A 793 19.31 19.84 -11.88
CA SER A 793 18.58 19.50 -13.10
C SER A 793 18.65 17.98 -13.29
N HIS A 794 17.51 17.31 -13.15
CA HIS A 794 17.46 15.86 -13.10
C HIS A 794 17.29 15.25 -14.50
N TYR A 795 18.14 14.28 -14.84
CA TYR A 795 18.06 13.52 -16.09
C TYR A 795 17.46 12.14 -15.80
N LEU A 796 16.14 12.04 -15.62
CA LEU A 796 15.50 10.80 -15.15
C LEU A 796 14.97 9.88 -16.28
N HIS A 797 15.28 10.22 -17.53
CA HIS A 797 15.00 9.40 -18.71
C HIS A 797 15.89 9.81 -19.90
N GLY A 798 15.87 9.01 -20.97
CA GLY A 798 16.66 9.23 -22.18
C GLY A 798 18.13 8.83 -22.03
N PRO A 799 18.98 9.09 -23.05
CA PRO A 799 20.35 8.57 -23.11
C PRO A 799 21.28 9.12 -22.02
N ASN A 800 20.98 10.31 -21.49
CA ASN A 800 21.82 11.01 -20.51
C ASN A 800 21.50 10.65 -19.05
N MET A 801 20.53 9.77 -18.80
CA MET A 801 20.16 9.34 -17.44
C MET A 801 21.28 8.55 -16.73
N GLN A 802 22.21 7.98 -17.49
CA GLN A 802 23.29 7.14 -16.96
C GLN A 802 24.60 7.51 -17.63
N SER A 803 25.60 7.87 -16.83
CA SER A 803 26.99 7.95 -17.25
C SER A 803 27.56 6.55 -17.55
N ASN A 804 28.85 6.44 -17.81
CA ASN A 804 29.45 5.13 -18.09
C ASN A 804 29.73 4.35 -16.79
N GLU A 805 30.18 5.05 -15.75
CA GLU A 805 30.44 4.53 -14.41
C GLU A 805 29.15 4.01 -13.76
N ILE A 806 28.02 4.70 -13.97
CA ILE A 806 26.70 4.18 -13.56
C ILE A 806 26.45 2.84 -14.26
N LYS A 807 26.60 2.74 -15.58
CA LYS A 807 26.34 1.49 -16.33
C LYS A 807 27.27 0.34 -15.91
N GLU A 808 28.54 0.64 -15.64
CA GLU A 808 29.54 -0.33 -15.19
C GLU A 808 29.23 -0.85 -13.79
N MET A 809 29.00 0.03 -12.83
CA MET A 809 28.57 -0.31 -11.47
C MET A 809 27.26 -1.11 -11.46
N LEU A 810 26.30 -0.78 -12.35
CA LEU A 810 25.08 -1.55 -12.52
C LEU A 810 25.30 -2.98 -13.00
N GLU A 811 26.17 -3.15 -14.01
CA GLU A 811 26.48 -4.49 -14.50
C GLU A 811 27.28 -5.28 -13.46
N GLU A 812 28.16 -4.63 -12.70
CA GLU A 812 28.85 -5.26 -11.56
C GLU A 812 27.86 -5.73 -10.48
N ILE A 813 26.95 -4.86 -10.03
CA ILE A 813 25.88 -5.23 -9.09
C ILE A 813 25.10 -6.41 -9.65
N ARG A 814 24.66 -6.35 -10.91
CA ARG A 814 23.90 -7.41 -11.59
C ARG A 814 24.66 -8.74 -11.68
N VAL A 815 25.99 -8.72 -11.86
CA VAL A 815 26.84 -9.92 -11.96
C VAL A 815 27.16 -10.50 -10.57
N ARG A 816 27.40 -9.67 -9.56
CA ARG A 816 27.78 -10.12 -8.21
C ARG A 816 26.58 -10.47 -7.32
N ARG A 817 25.44 -9.78 -7.46
CA ARG A 817 24.21 -9.97 -6.66
C ARG A 817 23.70 -11.43 -6.58
N PRO A 818 23.72 -12.25 -7.64
CA PRO A 818 23.29 -13.66 -7.55
C PRO A 818 24.26 -14.56 -6.77
N HIS A 819 25.50 -14.11 -6.54
CA HIS A 819 26.59 -14.92 -5.98
C HIS A 819 27.00 -14.47 -4.56
N SER A 820 26.64 -13.25 -4.15
CA SER A 820 26.95 -12.70 -2.82
C SER A 820 25.77 -11.93 -2.23
N PRO A 821 25.23 -12.34 -1.06
CA PRO A 821 24.14 -11.64 -0.38
C PRO A 821 24.46 -10.20 0.04
N GLU A 822 25.73 -9.81 0.15
CA GLU A 822 26.13 -8.41 0.42
C GLU A 822 25.85 -7.51 -0.80
N TRP A 823 25.90 -8.06 -2.02
CA TRP A 823 25.58 -7.35 -3.25
C TRP A 823 24.07 -7.31 -3.55
N THR A 824 23.22 -7.61 -2.56
CA THR A 824 21.76 -7.50 -2.63
C THR A 824 21.29 -6.04 -2.50
N VAL A 825 21.76 -5.20 -3.41
CA VAL A 825 21.51 -3.77 -3.51
C VAL A 825 20.68 -3.48 -4.75
N THR A 826 19.54 -2.77 -4.64
CA THR A 826 18.84 -2.21 -5.80
C THR A 826 19.46 -0.87 -6.19
N ALA A 827 19.66 -0.65 -7.47
CA ALA A 827 20.06 0.64 -8.00
C ALA A 827 18.90 1.25 -8.79
N THR A 828 18.59 2.53 -8.58
CA THR A 828 17.59 3.26 -9.39
C THR A 828 18.17 3.73 -10.74
N ALA A 829 18.85 2.81 -11.42
CA ALA A 829 19.43 2.91 -12.75
C ALA A 829 19.48 1.46 -13.29
N LYS A 830 19.22 1.21 -14.58
CA LYS A 830 19.13 -0.15 -15.16
C LYS A 830 19.50 -0.12 -16.65
N LEU A 831 20.23 -1.13 -17.13
CA LEU A 831 20.79 -1.12 -18.50
C LEU A 831 19.71 -1.44 -19.57
N PRO A 832 19.78 -0.88 -20.81
CA PRO A 832 18.77 -1.12 -21.85
C PRO A 832 18.48 -2.60 -22.17
N ILE A 833 17.20 -2.90 -22.41
CA ILE A 833 16.60 -4.25 -22.39
C ILE A 833 16.99 -5.14 -23.60
N PHE A 834 17.72 -4.61 -24.60
CA PHE A 834 18.01 -5.26 -25.88
C PHE A 834 18.51 -6.72 -25.75
N LEU A 835 19.52 -6.95 -24.90
CA LEU A 835 20.08 -8.29 -24.66
C LEU A 835 19.13 -9.25 -23.94
N ARG A 836 18.13 -8.76 -23.17
CA ARG A 836 17.18 -9.59 -22.43
C ARG A 836 16.09 -10.17 -23.35
N ARG A 837 15.59 -9.42 -24.34
CA ARG A 837 14.67 -9.94 -25.36
C ARG A 837 15.34 -11.03 -26.21
N LEU A 838 16.57 -10.78 -26.69
CA LEU A 838 17.35 -11.75 -27.46
C LEU A 838 17.62 -13.05 -26.66
N ARG A 839 18.16 -12.94 -25.44
CA ARG A 839 18.50 -14.11 -24.59
C ARG A 839 17.26 -14.91 -24.18
N ASN A 840 16.09 -14.28 -24.01
CA ASN A 840 14.85 -14.99 -23.69
C ASN A 840 14.24 -15.70 -24.90
N ARG A 841 14.25 -15.10 -26.10
CA ARG A 841 13.85 -15.80 -27.33
C ARG A 841 14.73 -17.02 -27.59
N LEU A 842 16.06 -16.87 -27.53
CA LEU A 842 17.00 -18.00 -27.69
C LEU A 842 16.78 -19.10 -26.64
N ARG A 843 16.56 -18.76 -25.36
CA ARG A 843 16.25 -19.74 -24.31
C ARG A 843 14.91 -20.47 -24.52
N PHE A 844 13.90 -19.80 -25.06
CA PHE A 844 12.61 -20.40 -25.39
C PHE A 844 12.75 -21.43 -26.52
N TRP A 845 13.44 -21.05 -27.60
CA TRP A 845 13.72 -21.94 -28.72
C TRP A 845 14.60 -23.13 -28.32
N ASN A 846 15.71 -22.92 -27.59
CA ASN A 846 16.57 -24.01 -27.13
C ASN A 846 15.83 -25.04 -26.25
N LYS A 847 14.86 -24.61 -25.44
CA LYS A 847 13.97 -25.53 -24.69
C LYS A 847 13.05 -26.33 -25.61
N ARG A 848 12.49 -25.71 -26.66
CA ARG A 848 11.70 -26.41 -27.70
C ARG A 848 12.56 -27.42 -28.47
N PHE A 849 13.76 -27.05 -28.91
CA PHE A 849 14.67 -27.96 -29.61
C PHE A 849 15.11 -29.14 -28.75
N ALA A 850 15.48 -28.90 -27.49
CA ALA A 850 15.80 -29.98 -26.55
C ALA A 850 14.61 -30.93 -26.31
N PHE A 851 13.38 -30.41 -26.25
CA PHE A 851 12.17 -31.22 -26.16
C PHE A 851 11.94 -32.04 -27.44
N MET A 852 12.00 -31.42 -28.63
CA MET A 852 11.78 -32.09 -29.92
C MET A 852 12.82 -33.19 -30.17
N LYS A 853 14.12 -32.91 -29.92
CA LYS A 853 15.20 -33.92 -30.01
C LYS A 853 14.98 -35.09 -29.04
N LYS A 854 14.48 -34.83 -27.82
CA LYS A 854 14.09 -35.87 -26.85
C LYS A 854 12.87 -36.68 -27.31
N THR A 855 11.88 -36.05 -27.96
CA THR A 855 10.71 -36.74 -28.54
C THR A 855 11.11 -37.62 -29.72
N VAL A 856 11.91 -37.11 -30.67
CA VAL A 856 12.40 -37.88 -31.84
C VAL A 856 13.23 -39.08 -31.39
N ASN A 857 14.14 -38.91 -30.42
CA ASN A 857 14.88 -40.04 -29.85
C ASN A 857 13.94 -41.07 -29.22
N LYS A 858 12.97 -40.65 -28.39
CA LYS A 858 12.02 -41.60 -27.78
C LYS A 858 11.15 -42.35 -28.80
N LEU A 859 10.80 -41.70 -29.92
CA LEU A 859 10.09 -42.38 -31.03
C LEU A 859 11.01 -43.38 -31.74
N ARG A 860 12.30 -43.06 -31.93
CA ARG A 860 13.31 -44.00 -32.44
C ARG A 860 13.51 -45.20 -31.49
N ASP A 861 13.52 -44.98 -30.18
CA ASP A 861 13.57 -46.05 -29.17
C ASP A 861 12.34 -46.96 -29.25
N ILE A 862 11.16 -46.38 -29.49
CA ILE A 862 9.89 -47.10 -29.69
C ILE A 862 9.91 -47.91 -31.01
N SER A 863 10.36 -47.35 -32.13
CA SER A 863 10.56 -48.07 -33.40
C SER A 863 11.56 -49.23 -33.23
N THR A 864 12.69 -48.99 -32.56
CA THR A 864 13.71 -50.03 -32.29
C THR A 864 13.14 -51.15 -31.40
N SER A 865 12.27 -50.80 -30.45
CA SER A 865 11.55 -51.77 -29.61
C SER A 865 10.48 -52.52 -30.40
N ALA A 866 9.71 -51.85 -31.27
CA ALA A 866 8.72 -52.47 -32.14
C ALA A 866 9.37 -53.49 -33.09
N LYS A 867 10.53 -53.15 -33.68
CA LYS A 867 11.36 -54.08 -34.46
C LYS A 867 11.81 -55.33 -33.69
N LYS A 868 11.93 -55.25 -32.35
CA LYS A 868 12.21 -56.40 -31.47
C LYS A 868 10.97 -57.28 -31.24
N TYR A 869 9.77 -56.69 -31.17
CA TYR A 869 8.49 -57.39 -31.07
C TYR A 869 7.96 -57.92 -32.43
N ARG A 870 8.51 -57.43 -33.55
CA ARG A 870 8.15 -57.80 -34.95
C ARG A 870 8.41 -59.28 -35.33
N LYS A 871 8.80 -60.14 -34.37
CA LYS A 871 8.92 -61.59 -34.58
C LYS A 871 7.59 -62.35 -34.48
N GLU A 872 6.51 -61.70 -34.03
CA GLU A 872 5.24 -62.39 -33.67
C GLU A 872 3.98 -61.75 -34.28
N SER A 873 4.10 -60.70 -35.11
CA SER A 873 2.97 -60.10 -35.84
C SER A 873 3.44 -59.30 -37.06
N GLU A 874 2.79 -59.49 -38.22
CA GLU A 874 3.44 -59.26 -39.53
C GLU A 874 2.82 -58.16 -40.42
N THR A 875 1.73 -57.49 -40.01
CA THR A 875 0.99 -56.56 -40.91
C THR A 875 0.73 -55.14 -40.41
N ALA A 876 0.89 -54.85 -39.10
CA ALA A 876 0.51 -53.54 -38.53
C ALA A 876 1.67 -52.56 -38.29
N THR A 877 2.93 -53.01 -38.34
CA THR A 877 4.10 -52.22 -37.93
C THR A 877 4.64 -51.26 -39.00
N ASP A 878 4.50 -51.63 -40.26
CA ASP A 878 5.39 -51.13 -41.32
C ASP A 878 5.07 -49.71 -41.78
N GLU A 879 3.80 -49.31 -41.75
CA GLU A 879 3.40 -47.93 -42.00
C GLU A 879 3.94 -46.97 -40.92
N ILE A 880 3.96 -47.42 -39.67
CA ILE A 880 4.46 -46.65 -38.52
C ILE A 880 5.98 -46.47 -38.64
N ASP A 881 6.69 -47.56 -38.94
CA ASP A 881 8.16 -47.57 -39.07
C ASP A 881 8.65 -46.71 -40.25
N ASN A 882 7.92 -46.71 -41.37
CA ASN A 882 8.21 -45.86 -42.53
C ASN A 882 7.93 -44.38 -42.22
N LYS A 883 6.81 -44.05 -41.57
CA LYS A 883 6.51 -42.68 -41.12
C LYS A 883 7.57 -42.17 -40.14
N MET A 884 8.00 -42.97 -39.17
CA MET A 884 9.05 -42.59 -38.22
C MET A 884 10.42 -42.36 -38.88
N GLN A 885 10.79 -43.13 -39.90
CA GLN A 885 12.03 -42.91 -40.65
C GLN A 885 11.99 -41.61 -41.47
N LEU A 886 10.89 -41.33 -42.17
CA LEU A 886 10.69 -40.07 -42.90
C LEU A 886 10.79 -38.85 -41.98
N LEU A 887 10.20 -38.92 -40.78
CA LEU A 887 10.27 -37.88 -39.77
C LEU A 887 11.69 -37.69 -39.21
N ALA A 888 12.44 -38.77 -39.00
CA ALA A 888 13.84 -38.69 -38.58
C ALA A 888 14.74 -38.05 -39.65
N SER A 889 14.50 -38.32 -40.93
CA SER A 889 15.22 -37.68 -42.04
C SER A 889 14.94 -36.17 -42.10
N ARG A 890 13.65 -35.78 -42.14
CA ARG A 890 13.24 -34.36 -42.16
C ARG A 890 13.71 -33.59 -40.92
N TRP A 891 13.76 -34.22 -39.75
CA TRP A 891 14.31 -33.59 -38.55
C TRP A 891 15.80 -33.27 -38.70
N ASN A 892 16.60 -34.18 -39.26
CA ASN A 892 18.03 -33.94 -39.50
C ASN A 892 18.24 -32.81 -40.53
N GLU A 893 17.47 -32.80 -41.63
CA GLU A 893 17.51 -31.72 -42.64
C GLU A 893 17.20 -30.33 -42.05
N LEU A 894 16.17 -30.22 -41.21
CA LEU A 894 15.83 -29.00 -40.47
C LEU A 894 16.98 -28.59 -39.54
N ASN A 895 17.52 -29.53 -38.76
CA ASN A 895 18.59 -29.24 -37.78
C ASN A 895 19.86 -28.72 -38.48
N GLU A 896 20.24 -29.27 -39.64
CA GLU A 896 21.36 -28.75 -40.43
C GLU A 896 21.09 -27.36 -41.04
N LEU A 897 19.86 -27.09 -41.48
CA LEU A 897 19.47 -25.79 -42.04
C LEU A 897 19.48 -24.69 -40.97
N GLU A 898 18.94 -24.98 -39.79
CA GLU A 898 18.92 -24.04 -38.67
C GLU A 898 20.33 -23.81 -38.09
N GLU A 899 21.20 -24.81 -38.06
CA GLU A 899 22.61 -24.67 -37.64
C GLU A 899 23.39 -23.77 -38.62
N LYS A 900 23.14 -23.89 -39.93
CA LYS A 900 23.74 -23.03 -40.97
C LYS A 900 23.20 -21.59 -40.95
N GLU A 901 21.91 -21.38 -40.70
CA GLU A 901 21.34 -20.02 -40.50
C GLU A 901 21.76 -19.39 -39.17
N TYR A 902 21.95 -20.18 -38.11
CA TYR A 902 22.42 -19.71 -36.80
C TYR A 902 23.86 -19.20 -36.87
N GLU A 903 24.77 -19.92 -37.53
CA GLU A 903 26.14 -19.45 -37.79
C GLU A 903 26.16 -18.17 -38.65
N ARG A 904 25.34 -18.08 -39.71
CA ARG A 904 25.18 -16.85 -40.50
C ARG A 904 24.68 -15.68 -39.65
N GLY A 905 23.67 -15.91 -38.80
CA GLY A 905 23.12 -14.91 -37.90
C GLY A 905 24.15 -14.41 -36.87
N ILE A 906 24.96 -15.32 -36.30
CA ILE A 906 26.06 -14.97 -35.40
C ILE A 906 27.17 -14.21 -36.13
N GLN A 907 27.52 -14.59 -37.36
CA GLN A 907 28.54 -13.89 -38.14
C GLN A 907 28.10 -12.46 -38.51
N ALA A 908 26.85 -12.29 -38.94
CA ALA A 908 26.24 -10.98 -39.16
C ALA A 908 26.19 -10.14 -37.87
N LEU A 909 25.88 -10.76 -36.72
CA LEU A 909 25.93 -10.06 -35.42
C LEU A 909 27.34 -9.55 -35.09
N LYS A 910 28.39 -10.37 -35.29
CA LYS A 910 29.79 -9.96 -35.06
C LYS A 910 30.15 -8.75 -35.92
N GLU A 911 29.80 -8.76 -37.21
CA GLU A 911 30.09 -7.65 -38.12
C GLU A 911 29.30 -6.37 -37.80
N LEU A 912 28.05 -6.49 -37.32
CA LEU A 912 27.25 -5.35 -36.88
C LEU A 912 27.74 -4.75 -35.56
N ILE A 913 28.19 -5.59 -34.61
CA ILE A 913 28.80 -5.14 -33.34
C ILE A 913 30.06 -4.31 -33.60
N VAL A 914 30.87 -4.67 -34.59
CA VAL A 914 32.06 -3.91 -35.01
C VAL A 914 31.70 -2.59 -35.72
N LYS A 915 30.50 -2.46 -36.30
CA LYS A 915 30.08 -1.30 -37.13
C LYS A 915 29.10 -0.33 -36.45
N GLY A 916 28.54 -0.67 -35.28
CA GLY A 916 27.86 0.27 -34.38
C GLY A 916 26.58 0.94 -34.92
N ARG A 917 25.81 0.29 -35.80
CA ARG A 917 24.53 0.81 -36.33
C ARG A 917 23.32 0.03 -35.80
N GLY A 918 22.17 0.70 -35.66
CA GLY A 918 20.98 0.19 -34.97
C GLY A 918 20.04 -0.70 -35.78
N ASP A 919 20.29 -0.88 -37.09
CA ASP A 919 19.29 -1.35 -38.06
C ASP A 919 19.10 -2.88 -38.11
N ALA A 920 19.23 -3.56 -36.96
CA ALA A 920 19.23 -5.03 -36.87
C ALA A 920 17.90 -5.71 -37.29
N ALA A 921 16.77 -4.98 -37.26
CA ALA A 921 15.43 -5.54 -37.46
C ALA A 921 15.14 -5.98 -38.91
N SER A 922 15.75 -5.35 -39.91
CA SER A 922 15.48 -5.65 -41.33
C SER A 922 16.09 -6.99 -41.76
N ALA A 923 17.29 -7.30 -41.28
CA ALA A 923 17.99 -8.55 -41.58
C ALA A 923 17.31 -9.79 -40.95
N GLU A 924 16.90 -9.71 -39.68
CA GLU A 924 16.25 -10.82 -38.96
C GLU A 924 14.91 -11.20 -39.63
N THR A 925 14.18 -10.22 -40.16
CA THR A 925 12.89 -10.42 -40.84
C THR A 925 13.01 -11.31 -42.09
N ASN A 926 14.08 -11.17 -42.88
CA ASN A 926 14.27 -11.96 -44.10
C ASN A 926 14.66 -13.42 -43.84
N SER A 927 15.49 -13.70 -42.83
CA SER A 927 15.82 -15.09 -42.46
C SER A 927 14.60 -15.81 -41.86
N TYR A 928 13.87 -15.16 -40.95
CA TYR A 928 12.68 -15.73 -40.32
C TYR A 928 11.59 -16.14 -41.33
N ASN A 929 11.35 -15.31 -42.35
CA ASN A 929 10.34 -15.59 -43.38
C ASN A 929 10.67 -16.84 -44.23
N ASN A 930 11.96 -17.19 -44.41
CA ASN A 930 12.36 -18.37 -45.16
C ASN A 930 12.15 -19.69 -44.40
N VAL A 931 12.26 -19.68 -43.06
CA VAL A 931 12.16 -20.89 -42.23
C VAL A 931 10.72 -21.18 -41.81
N LYS A 932 9.92 -20.14 -41.54
CA LYS A 932 8.56 -20.24 -40.96
C LYS A 932 7.65 -21.30 -41.65
N PRO A 933 7.49 -21.36 -42.98
CA PRO A 933 6.53 -22.29 -43.61
C PRO A 933 6.90 -23.78 -43.41
N ARG A 934 8.20 -24.09 -43.34
CA ARG A 934 8.69 -25.45 -43.07
C ARG A 934 8.45 -25.85 -41.62
N LEU A 935 8.56 -24.89 -40.69
CA LEU A 935 8.28 -25.11 -39.27
C LEU A 935 6.79 -25.39 -39.00
N GLU A 936 5.90 -24.62 -39.62
CA GLU A 936 4.43 -24.80 -39.51
C GLU A 936 3.98 -26.15 -40.10
N THR A 937 4.62 -26.59 -41.19
CA THR A 937 4.45 -27.95 -41.74
C THR A 937 4.85 -29.02 -40.71
N LEU A 938 6.02 -28.89 -40.07
CA LEU A 938 6.49 -29.86 -39.08
C LEU A 938 5.58 -29.93 -37.84
N ILE A 939 5.07 -28.79 -37.36
CA ILE A 939 4.18 -28.72 -36.20
C ILE A 939 2.86 -29.46 -36.47
N THR A 940 2.34 -29.40 -37.70
CA THR A 940 1.16 -30.16 -38.13
C THR A 940 1.43 -31.67 -38.05
N GLN A 941 2.52 -32.15 -38.67
CA GLN A 941 2.90 -33.57 -38.62
C GLN A 941 3.18 -34.05 -37.19
N MET A 942 3.74 -33.20 -36.32
CA MET A 942 3.92 -33.52 -34.89
C MET A 942 2.62 -33.75 -34.11
N ASN A 943 1.49 -33.19 -34.54
CA ASN A 943 0.21 -33.41 -33.87
C ASN A 943 -0.45 -34.73 -34.32
N GLU A 944 -0.23 -35.16 -35.56
CA GLU A 944 -0.62 -36.49 -36.04
C GLU A 944 0.09 -37.60 -35.24
N ILE A 945 1.40 -37.45 -35.01
CA ILE A 945 2.18 -38.40 -34.19
C ILE A 945 1.64 -38.50 -32.76
N LYS A 946 1.15 -37.41 -32.15
CA LYS A 946 0.52 -37.45 -30.81
C LYS A 946 -0.77 -38.28 -30.78
N ALA A 947 -1.52 -38.33 -31.89
CA ALA A 947 -2.67 -39.22 -32.00
C ALA A 947 -2.22 -40.69 -32.06
N MET A 948 -1.14 -40.99 -32.81
CA MET A 948 -0.56 -42.34 -32.90
C MET A 948 0.08 -42.80 -31.57
N ASP A 949 0.73 -41.91 -30.81
CA ASP A 949 1.29 -42.20 -29.48
C ASP A 949 0.21 -42.49 -28.42
N LYS A 950 -0.99 -41.90 -28.55
CA LYS A 950 -2.18 -42.29 -27.77
C LYS A 950 -2.69 -43.67 -28.19
N LEU A 951 -2.76 -43.94 -29.49
CA LEU A 951 -3.22 -45.23 -30.02
C LEU A 951 -2.31 -46.38 -29.57
N SER A 952 -0.99 -46.17 -29.63
CA SER A 952 0.04 -47.13 -29.17
C SER A 952 -0.08 -47.44 -27.66
N LYS A 953 -0.32 -46.43 -26.80
CA LYS A 953 -0.59 -46.67 -25.37
C LYS A 953 -1.85 -47.49 -25.14
N SER A 954 -2.93 -47.17 -25.85
CA SER A 954 -4.19 -47.92 -25.76
C SER A 954 -4.07 -49.40 -26.17
N ILE A 955 -3.01 -49.78 -26.87
CA ILE A 955 -2.67 -51.17 -27.19
C ILE A 955 -1.78 -51.76 -26.07
N SER A 956 -0.74 -51.04 -25.64
CA SER A 956 0.18 -51.48 -24.57
C SER A 956 -0.45 -51.58 -23.17
N ASP A 957 -1.52 -50.84 -22.90
CA ASP A 957 -2.23 -50.90 -21.62
C ASP A 957 -3.18 -52.13 -21.54
N ARG A 958 -3.56 -52.72 -22.69
CA ARG A 958 -4.35 -53.95 -22.74
C ARG A 958 -3.54 -55.22 -22.46
N THR A 959 -2.25 -55.24 -22.81
CA THR A 959 -1.38 -56.42 -22.62
C THR A 959 -0.72 -56.50 -21.25
N ASN A 960 -0.63 -55.39 -20.50
CA ASN A 960 0.01 -55.37 -19.17
C ASN A 960 -0.91 -55.75 -18.00
N HIS A 961 -2.21 -55.98 -18.22
CA HIS A 961 -3.17 -56.19 -17.13
C HIS A 961 -3.08 -57.58 -16.48
N ASP A 962 -2.71 -58.61 -17.26
CA ASP A 962 -2.71 -60.03 -16.83
C ASP A 962 -1.44 -60.49 -16.09
N HIS A 963 -0.53 -59.58 -15.68
CA HIS A 963 0.77 -59.96 -15.11
C HIS A 963 1.16 -59.31 -13.78
N ASN A 964 0.37 -58.38 -13.22
CA ASN A 964 0.79 -57.59 -12.04
C ASN A 964 -0.05 -57.78 -10.76
N GLN A 965 -0.87 -58.83 -10.64
CA GLN A 965 -1.59 -59.11 -9.38
C GLN A 965 -0.80 -59.89 -8.30
N LEU A 966 0.38 -60.44 -8.61
CA LEU A 966 1.07 -61.39 -7.70
C LEU A 966 2.24 -60.83 -6.86
N ALA A 967 2.63 -59.56 -7.03
CA ALA A 967 3.96 -59.07 -6.62
C ALA A 967 3.99 -57.90 -5.60
N MET A 968 2.90 -57.60 -4.89
CA MET A 968 2.84 -56.45 -3.96
C MET A 968 2.45 -56.80 -2.50
N ALA A 969 2.97 -57.92 -1.97
CA ALA A 969 2.68 -58.34 -0.60
C ALA A 969 3.83 -59.09 0.11
N HIS A 970 5.06 -58.54 0.19
CA HIS A 970 6.06 -59.06 1.17
C HIS A 970 7.27 -58.23 1.62
N LYS A 971 7.42 -56.92 1.32
CA LYS A 971 8.61 -56.16 1.80
C LYS A 971 8.32 -54.80 2.44
N LYS A 972 7.84 -54.86 3.69
CA LYS A 972 7.72 -53.72 4.61
C LYS A 972 8.00 -54.16 6.06
N PHE A 973 9.21 -54.64 6.33
CA PHE A 973 9.77 -54.80 7.68
C PHE A 973 11.30 -54.84 7.60
N SER A 974 11.95 -54.43 8.70
CA SER A 974 13.38 -54.06 8.83
C SER A 974 13.81 -52.87 7.95
N GLU A 975 14.82 -52.07 8.32
CA GLU A 975 15.76 -52.20 9.45
C GLU A 975 15.86 -50.90 10.26
N VAL A 976 16.20 -50.99 11.56
CA VAL A 976 16.47 -49.84 12.44
C VAL A 976 17.83 -50.04 13.10
N GLU A 977 18.88 -49.75 12.34
CA GLU A 977 20.26 -49.59 12.80
C GLU A 977 21.03 -48.73 11.76
N ALA A 978 22.04 -47.94 12.11
CA ALA A 978 22.69 -47.79 13.41
C ALA A 978 22.66 -46.33 13.92
N ARG A 979 22.27 -46.17 15.19
CA ARG A 979 22.66 -45.02 16.01
C ARG A 979 24.03 -45.34 16.61
N ASN A 980 25.10 -44.62 16.26
CA ASN A 980 26.14 -44.15 17.19
C ASN A 980 27.32 -43.44 16.51
N THR A 981 28.11 -42.75 17.34
CA THR A 981 29.46 -42.18 17.10
C THR A 981 29.53 -40.79 16.46
N ALA A 982 29.72 -39.76 17.29
CA ALA A 982 30.50 -38.53 17.00
C ALA A 982 30.64 -37.56 18.21
N LEU A 983 30.71 -38.05 19.47
CA LEU A 983 30.85 -37.17 20.65
C LEU A 983 32.33 -36.97 21.04
N LEU A 984 33.15 -36.48 20.09
CA LEU A 984 34.62 -36.48 20.26
C LEU A 984 35.37 -35.42 19.43
N LYS A 985 35.04 -34.13 19.62
CA LYS A 985 35.95 -32.97 19.42
C LYS A 985 35.36 -31.67 19.99
N ALA A 986 35.35 -31.58 21.32
CA ALA A 986 34.92 -30.39 22.07
C ALA A 986 35.98 -30.00 23.12
N ARG A 987 37.22 -29.82 22.67
CA ARG A 987 38.36 -29.25 23.38
C ARG A 987 39.32 -28.73 22.32
N GLU A 988 40.02 -27.63 22.64
CA GLU A 988 40.75 -26.76 21.69
C GLU A 988 39.79 -26.06 20.69
N MET A 989 39.79 -24.73 20.51
CA MET A 989 40.62 -23.65 21.09
C MET A 989 39.74 -22.48 21.59
N MET A 990 40.13 -21.84 22.70
CA MET A 990 39.58 -20.54 23.14
C MET A 990 40.70 -19.56 23.51
N SER A 991 41.09 -18.72 22.54
CA SER A 991 41.96 -17.55 22.71
C SER A 991 41.96 -16.77 21.38
N ALA A 992 41.92 -15.44 21.33
CA ALA A 992 41.72 -14.42 22.36
C ALA A 992 41.09 -13.15 21.72
N VAL A 993 40.58 -12.22 22.52
CA VAL A 993 40.03 -10.93 22.04
C VAL A 993 40.40 -9.79 23.00
N PRO A 994 41.10 -8.73 22.56
CA PRO A 994 41.28 -7.49 23.34
C PRO A 994 40.00 -6.64 23.36
N LYS A 995 39.84 -5.80 24.39
CA LYS A 995 38.78 -4.78 24.47
C LYS A 995 39.37 -3.38 24.41
N ASN A 996 38.64 -2.46 23.77
CA ASN A 996 38.39 -1.05 24.09
C ASN A 996 37.49 -0.49 22.95
N ASP A 997 36.76 0.62 23.07
CA ASP A 997 36.70 1.62 24.14
C ASP A 997 35.24 2.07 24.42
N VAL A 998 35.05 3.05 25.31
CA VAL A 998 33.76 3.50 25.86
C VAL A 998 33.48 4.96 25.47
N ASN A 999 32.27 5.25 24.96
CA ASN A 999 31.43 6.29 25.56
C ASN A 999 29.98 6.33 25.06
N SER A 1000 29.11 6.93 25.88
CA SER A 1000 27.67 7.10 25.61
C SER A 1000 27.20 8.47 26.09
N ARG A 1001 26.18 9.04 25.43
CA ARG A 1001 25.18 9.98 25.98
C ARG A 1001 24.12 10.30 24.92
N PHE A 1002 22.96 10.78 25.38
CA PHE A 1002 21.67 10.83 24.68
C PHE A 1002 21.13 9.42 24.29
N PHE A 1003 19.89 9.03 24.58
CA PHE A 1003 18.75 9.78 25.12
C PHE A 1003 18.38 9.37 26.56
N SER A 1004 18.05 10.36 27.40
CA SER A 1004 17.54 10.17 28.77
C SER A 1004 16.28 11.03 29.04
N SER A 1005 15.59 11.47 27.97
CA SER A 1005 14.56 12.53 28.02
C SER A 1005 13.13 12.07 27.70
N THR A 1006 12.89 10.78 27.43
CA THR A 1006 11.54 10.24 27.15
C THR A 1006 11.04 9.23 28.20
N PHE A 1007 11.78 9.03 29.30
CA PHE A 1007 11.49 8.01 30.32
C PHE A 1007 11.01 8.58 31.68
N SER A 1008 10.84 9.90 31.78
CA SER A 1008 10.45 10.58 33.04
C SER A 1008 8.93 10.82 33.21
N ALA A 1009 8.11 10.36 32.25
CA ALA A 1009 6.69 10.69 32.18
C ALA A 1009 5.72 9.64 32.76
N PHE A 1010 6.19 8.44 33.15
CA PHE A 1010 5.29 7.30 33.44
C PHE A 1010 5.32 6.75 34.89
N PHE A 1011 6.14 7.31 35.79
CA PHE A 1011 6.19 6.89 37.20
C PHE A 1011 6.42 8.07 38.16
N ARG A 1012 5.34 8.67 38.67
CA ARG A 1012 5.40 9.55 39.87
C ARG A 1012 4.07 9.76 40.61
N THR A 1013 3.44 8.67 41.09
CA THR A 1013 2.65 8.72 42.34
C THR A 1013 2.68 7.35 43.02
N PRO A 1014 2.93 7.30 44.34
CA PRO A 1014 1.81 6.92 45.23
C PRO A 1014 1.75 7.73 46.54
N ALA A 1015 0.61 7.61 47.22
CA ALA A 1015 0.33 8.04 48.60
C ALA A 1015 0.42 9.54 48.93
N ILE A 1016 -0.74 10.13 49.21
CA ILE A 1016 -0.90 11.43 49.88
C ILE A 1016 -1.01 11.21 51.41
N LEU A 1017 -0.53 12.18 52.18
CA LEU A 1017 -0.67 12.34 53.65
C LEU A 1017 -0.03 11.28 54.57
N ARG A 1018 1.14 11.64 55.12
CA ARG A 1018 1.36 11.62 56.59
C ARG A 1018 2.30 12.75 57.05
N SER A 1019 1.67 13.78 57.63
CA SER A 1019 2.15 14.65 58.73
C SER A 1019 3.62 15.13 58.79
N LEU A 1020 3.77 16.44 58.53
CA LEU A 1020 4.38 17.46 59.42
C LEU A 1020 5.93 17.52 59.66
N CYS A 1021 6.34 18.78 59.88
CA CYS A 1021 7.54 19.29 60.57
C CYS A 1021 8.89 19.45 59.82
N VAL A 1022 9.36 20.72 59.86
CA VAL A 1022 10.77 21.21 59.94
C VAL A 1022 11.62 21.33 58.66
N GLN A 1023 11.81 22.61 58.26
CA GLN A 1023 13.00 23.27 57.64
C GLN A 1023 13.57 22.78 56.27
N GLU A 1024 14.12 23.65 55.40
CA GLU A 1024 14.01 25.11 55.22
C GLU A 1024 14.52 25.53 53.81
N LYS A 1025 14.31 26.80 53.39
CA LYS A 1025 15.05 27.59 52.35
C LYS A 1025 15.47 26.83 51.06
N THR A 1026 14.91 27.11 49.87
CA THR A 1026 15.11 28.31 49.02
C THR A 1026 14.18 28.22 47.78
N ASN A 1027 13.95 29.21 46.90
CA ASN A 1027 14.46 30.59 46.75
C ASN A 1027 13.29 31.54 46.38
N ARG A 1028 13.44 32.86 46.57
CA ARG A 1028 12.31 33.82 46.50
C ARG A 1028 12.06 34.45 45.11
N GLN A 1029 12.83 34.06 44.09
CA GLN A 1029 12.78 34.70 42.76
C GLN A 1029 11.85 33.98 41.77
N ASP A 1030 11.76 32.65 41.83
CA ASP A 1030 11.05 31.84 40.83
C ASP A 1030 9.52 31.99 40.91
N VAL A 1031 8.99 32.30 42.11
CA VAL A 1031 7.56 32.54 42.34
C VAL A 1031 7.05 33.73 41.51
N LYS A 1032 7.82 34.83 41.45
CA LYS A 1032 7.46 36.02 40.65
C LYS A 1032 7.45 35.75 39.15
N ASN A 1033 8.29 34.82 38.69
CA ASN A 1033 8.31 34.42 37.28
C ASN A 1033 7.08 33.58 36.92
N LEU A 1034 6.58 32.75 37.85
CA LEU A 1034 5.34 31.96 37.68
C LEU A 1034 4.10 32.85 37.67
N GLU A 1035 3.97 33.80 38.62
CA GLU A 1035 2.87 34.79 38.64
C GLU A 1035 2.83 35.62 37.34
N SER A 1036 3.99 35.99 36.79
CA SER A 1036 4.07 36.67 35.49
C SER A 1036 3.69 35.77 34.30
N LEU A 1037 3.78 34.44 34.42
CA LEU A 1037 3.44 33.50 33.35
C LEU A 1037 1.94 33.20 33.34
N GLU A 1038 1.37 32.98 34.53
CA GLU A 1038 -0.06 32.75 34.73
C GLU A 1038 -0.89 33.95 34.26
N LYS A 1039 -0.49 35.17 34.62
CA LYS A 1039 -1.17 36.39 34.15
C LYS A 1039 -1.14 36.54 32.62
N LYS A 1040 -0.02 36.22 31.96
CA LYS A 1040 0.07 36.22 30.49
C LYS A 1040 -0.80 35.13 29.84
N LEU A 1041 -1.03 34.01 30.52
CA LEU A 1041 -1.92 32.95 30.04
C LEU A 1041 -3.40 33.38 30.14
N VAL A 1042 -3.80 34.08 31.21
CA VAL A 1042 -5.14 34.67 31.35
C VAL A 1042 -5.37 35.76 30.29
N ASP A 1043 -4.44 36.72 30.14
CA ASP A 1043 -4.50 37.77 29.11
C ASP A 1043 -4.63 37.20 27.68
N PHE A 1044 -4.11 36.00 27.42
CA PHE A 1044 -4.19 35.32 26.13
C PHE A 1044 -5.55 34.62 25.94
N LEU A 1045 -6.08 33.97 26.98
CA LEU A 1045 -7.39 33.33 26.96
C LEU A 1045 -8.54 34.34 26.85
N GLU A 1046 -8.43 35.51 27.49
CA GLU A 1046 -9.42 36.57 27.36
C GLU A 1046 -9.46 37.17 25.94
N ARG A 1047 -8.31 37.33 25.27
CA ARG A 1047 -8.26 37.76 23.85
C ARG A 1047 -8.96 36.76 22.93
N ILE A 1048 -8.75 35.46 23.12
CA ILE A 1048 -9.45 34.40 22.36
C ILE A 1048 -10.97 34.43 22.61
N GLN A 1049 -11.42 34.83 23.80
CA GLN A 1049 -12.84 35.05 24.07
C GLN A 1049 -13.37 36.36 23.46
N ALA A 1050 -12.57 37.42 23.38
CA ALA A 1050 -12.93 38.68 22.72
C ALA A 1050 -13.09 38.49 21.20
N GLU A 1051 -12.13 37.85 20.52
CA GLU A 1051 -12.22 37.53 19.08
C GLU A 1051 -13.42 36.65 18.73
N ARG A 1052 -13.89 35.81 19.68
CA ARG A 1052 -15.13 35.03 19.53
C ARG A 1052 -16.39 35.88 19.61
N ARG A 1053 -16.36 37.00 20.36
CA ARG A 1053 -17.50 37.94 20.47
C ARG A 1053 -17.56 38.87 19.26
N GLU A 1054 -16.43 39.38 18.77
CA GLU A 1054 -16.39 40.20 17.53
C GLU A 1054 -16.89 39.45 16.29
N LYS A 1055 -16.76 38.12 16.26
CA LYS A 1055 -17.29 37.26 15.18
C LYS A 1055 -18.81 36.99 15.29
N GLN A 1056 -19.52 37.63 16.22
CA GLN A 1056 -20.98 37.64 16.30
C GLN A 1056 -21.50 39.08 16.27
N GLY A 1057 -21.88 39.54 15.07
CA GLY A 1057 -22.53 40.86 14.88
C GLY A 1057 -23.89 40.93 15.59
N PRO A 1058 -24.32 42.12 16.03
CA PRO A 1058 -25.43 42.28 16.97
C PRO A 1058 -26.81 42.21 16.33
N GLN A 1059 -27.80 41.77 17.12
CA GLN A 1059 -29.17 42.26 17.03
C GLN A 1059 -29.57 42.86 18.37
N ASN A 1060 -30.18 44.04 18.33
CA ASN A 1060 -30.40 44.87 19.50
C ASN A 1060 -31.61 44.41 20.32
N LEU A 1061 -31.48 44.49 21.64
CA LEU A 1061 -32.60 44.62 22.57
C LEU A 1061 -32.62 46.07 23.06
N GLU A 1062 -33.72 46.78 22.83
CA GLU A 1062 -34.10 47.94 23.64
C GLU A 1062 -35.41 47.62 24.37
N ASN A 1063 -35.53 48.14 25.58
CA ASN A 1063 -36.60 47.76 26.51
C ASN A 1063 -37.83 48.66 26.37
N GLY A 1064 -39.01 48.08 26.59
CA GLY A 1064 -40.26 48.82 26.70
C GLY A 1064 -41.34 47.97 27.37
N GLU A 1065 -41.46 48.09 28.69
CA GLU A 1065 -42.68 47.64 29.39
C GLU A 1065 -43.84 48.59 29.06
N ILE A 1066 -45.04 48.05 28.86
CA ILE A 1066 -46.32 48.66 29.29
C ILE A 1066 -47.47 47.64 29.09
N SER A 1067 -48.46 47.72 29.96
CA SER A 1067 -49.66 46.87 29.97
C SER A 1067 -50.78 47.38 29.05
N ALA A 1068 -51.54 46.47 28.43
CA ALA A 1068 -53.00 46.61 28.27
C ALA A 1068 -53.65 45.25 27.92
N SER A 1069 -54.97 45.14 28.13
CA SER A 1069 -55.80 43.94 27.92
C SER A 1069 -57.00 44.23 27.00
N ASN A 1070 -57.70 43.16 26.57
CA ASN A 1070 -59.05 43.19 25.93
C ASN A 1070 -59.03 43.79 24.49
N ALA A 1071 -59.98 43.57 23.56
CA ALA A 1071 -61.19 42.73 23.38
C ALA A 1071 -61.72 42.99 21.92
N SER A 1072 -62.74 42.36 21.32
CA SER A 1072 -63.40 41.05 21.49
C SER A 1072 -64.39 40.79 20.32
N THR A 1073 -64.34 39.60 19.70
CA THR A 1073 -65.51 38.90 19.08
C THR A 1073 -66.17 39.59 17.83
N PRO A 1074 -67.39 39.22 17.34
CA PRO A 1074 -67.56 38.29 16.20
C PRO A 1074 -68.66 38.81 15.19
N PRO A 1075 -69.53 38.01 14.49
CA PRO A 1075 -69.56 36.58 14.12
C PRO A 1075 -69.97 36.24 12.64
N ALA A 1076 -70.01 34.94 12.33
CA ALA A 1076 -70.93 34.25 11.38
C ALA A 1076 -70.82 34.53 9.86
N ALA A 1077 -71.18 33.61 8.94
CA ALA A 1077 -71.38 32.14 8.93
C ALA A 1077 -71.31 31.69 7.43
N VAL A 1078 -71.31 30.41 6.98
CA VAL A 1078 -72.32 29.34 7.12
C VAL A 1078 -71.73 28.02 6.55
N ASP A 1079 -71.96 26.89 7.26
CA ASP A 1079 -72.03 25.48 6.83
C ASP A 1079 -70.93 24.82 5.93
N SER A 1080 -70.53 23.55 6.11
CA SER A 1080 -70.84 22.50 7.11
C SER A 1080 -69.82 21.32 6.99
N LEU A 1081 -69.79 20.25 7.79
CA LEU A 1081 -70.64 19.85 8.94
C LEU A 1081 -69.79 19.29 10.12
N LEU A 1082 -69.88 17.98 10.41
CA LEU A 1082 -69.43 17.27 11.63
C LEU A 1082 -69.03 15.81 11.27
N VAL A 1083 -68.43 14.95 12.11
CA VAL A 1083 -68.17 14.98 13.58
C VAL A 1083 -66.82 14.28 13.90
N ALA A 1084 -66.46 14.10 15.18
CA ALA A 1084 -65.17 13.54 15.63
C ALA A 1084 -65.28 12.52 16.80
N THR A 1085 -64.11 12.05 17.27
CA THR A 1085 -63.79 11.44 18.60
C THR A 1085 -63.77 9.90 18.81
N ALA A 1086 -62.66 9.48 19.45
CA ALA A 1086 -62.55 8.52 20.57
C ALA A 1086 -62.60 6.96 20.33
N PRO A 1087 -62.12 6.14 21.31
CA PRO A 1087 -61.74 4.73 21.06
C PRO A 1087 -62.38 3.67 22.00
N ARG A 1088 -62.41 2.39 21.57
CA ARG A 1088 -62.12 1.15 22.36
C ARG A 1088 -62.57 -0.13 21.63
N ALA A 1089 -61.96 -1.25 22.00
CA ALA A 1089 -62.26 -2.60 21.48
C ALA A 1089 -63.46 -3.29 22.17
N LYS A 1090 -64.18 -4.18 21.45
CA LYS A 1090 -64.35 -5.63 21.80
C LYS A 1090 -65.40 -6.42 20.96
N THR A 1091 -64.98 -7.63 20.55
CA THR A 1091 -65.73 -8.92 20.46
C THR A 1091 -66.92 -9.19 19.52
N LYS A 1092 -66.67 -10.12 18.56
CA LYS A 1092 -67.35 -11.40 18.27
C LYS A 1092 -68.90 -11.48 18.06
N LYS A 1093 -69.29 -11.89 16.84
CA LYS A 1093 -70.33 -12.89 16.41
C LYS A 1093 -70.37 -12.83 14.86
N LEU A 1094 -70.47 -13.88 14.02
CA LEU A 1094 -70.34 -15.35 14.06
C LEU A 1094 -69.52 -15.75 12.77
N ARG A 1095 -69.41 -16.97 12.19
CA ARG A 1095 -69.95 -18.34 12.39
C ARG A 1095 -68.90 -19.37 11.90
N SER A 1096 -69.26 -20.65 11.83
CA SER A 1096 -68.57 -21.80 11.19
C SER A 1096 -69.50 -22.39 10.09
N PRO A 1097 -69.16 -23.45 9.27
CA PRO A 1097 -68.11 -24.47 9.48
C PRO A 1097 -67.39 -25.12 8.24
N SER A 1098 -66.38 -25.96 8.53
CA SER A 1098 -65.95 -27.17 7.76
C SER A 1098 -65.27 -26.98 6.37
N ARG A 1099 -64.49 -27.91 5.81
CA ARG A 1099 -64.05 -29.28 6.23
C ARG A 1099 -62.66 -29.61 5.62
N SER A 1100 -61.93 -30.57 6.21
CA SER A 1100 -60.64 -31.16 5.75
C SER A 1100 -60.88 -32.53 5.04
N PRO A 1101 -59.89 -33.41 4.66
CA PRO A 1101 -58.41 -33.39 4.83
C PRO A 1101 -57.58 -33.98 3.63
N MET A 1102 -56.32 -34.41 3.92
CA MET A 1102 -55.61 -35.63 3.41
C MET A 1102 -54.52 -35.60 2.29
N THR A 1103 -53.26 -35.75 2.77
CA THR A 1103 -52.21 -36.75 2.42
C THR A 1103 -51.64 -37.01 1.00
N SER A 1104 -50.29 -36.99 0.93
CA SER A 1104 -49.37 -37.88 0.15
C SER A 1104 -49.41 -37.82 -1.40
N THR A 1105 -48.38 -38.20 -2.18
CA THR A 1105 -47.04 -38.82 -1.94
C THR A 1105 -46.03 -38.36 -3.03
N SER A 1106 -44.75 -38.72 -2.92
CA SER A 1106 -43.68 -38.46 -3.91
C SER A 1106 -43.49 -39.58 -4.94
N GLN A 1107 -43.12 -39.28 -6.20
CA GLN A 1107 -41.96 -39.87 -6.95
C GLN A 1107 -41.83 -39.41 -8.43
N SER A 1108 -40.58 -39.32 -8.93
CA SER A 1108 -39.99 -39.54 -10.29
C SER A 1108 -40.78 -39.35 -11.62
N SER A 1109 -40.16 -39.16 -12.81
CA SER A 1109 -38.86 -38.58 -13.25
C SER A 1109 -38.72 -38.66 -14.80
N ALA A 1110 -37.99 -37.70 -15.41
CA ALA A 1110 -37.19 -37.83 -16.66
C ALA A 1110 -37.84 -37.84 -18.09
N LYS A 1111 -37.28 -36.97 -18.96
CA LYS A 1111 -36.94 -37.14 -20.42
C LYS A 1111 -38.07 -37.19 -21.49
N SER A 1112 -37.87 -36.75 -22.77
CA SER A 1112 -36.79 -35.96 -23.40
C SER A 1112 -37.04 -35.50 -24.88
N SER A 1113 -36.74 -34.23 -25.20
CA SER A 1113 -36.12 -33.68 -26.45
C SER A 1113 -36.75 -33.82 -27.87
N ILE A 1114 -36.23 -33.01 -28.84
CA ILE A 1114 -36.43 -32.99 -30.33
C ILE A 1114 -37.64 -32.12 -30.82
N SER A 1115 -37.59 -31.27 -31.87
CA SER A 1115 -36.47 -30.56 -32.57
C SER A 1115 -36.92 -29.40 -33.51
N SER A 1116 -36.11 -28.33 -33.60
CA SER A 1116 -35.73 -27.48 -34.77
C SER A 1116 -36.69 -27.02 -35.90
N ALA A 1117 -36.78 -25.69 -36.06
CA ALA A 1117 -36.49 -24.85 -37.25
C ALA A 1117 -37.32 -24.91 -38.57
N LEU A 1118 -37.58 -23.71 -39.13
CA LEU A 1118 -37.57 -23.37 -40.57
C LEU A 1118 -37.55 -21.83 -40.79
N GLU A 1119 -37.14 -21.36 -41.98
CA GLU A 1119 -36.95 -19.94 -42.35
C GLU A 1119 -37.80 -19.50 -43.57
N ASN A 1120 -37.89 -18.17 -43.80
CA ASN A 1120 -38.01 -17.41 -45.08
C ASN A 1120 -39.04 -16.26 -45.02
N GLY A 1121 -38.82 -15.15 -45.76
CA GLY A 1121 -39.81 -14.05 -45.91
C GLY A 1121 -39.27 -12.65 -46.26
N GLU A 1122 -38.88 -12.44 -47.51
CA GLU A 1122 -38.31 -11.23 -48.13
C GLU A 1122 -39.20 -9.94 -48.29
N ILE A 1123 -38.55 -8.83 -48.71
CA ILE A 1123 -38.96 -7.82 -49.74
C ILE A 1123 -39.63 -6.43 -49.39
N SER A 1124 -38.86 -5.36 -49.68
CA SER A 1124 -39.22 -4.00 -50.21
C SER A 1124 -40.01 -2.94 -49.39
N GLY A 1125 -39.92 -1.65 -49.81
CA GLY A 1125 -40.89 -0.59 -49.42
C GLY A 1125 -40.44 0.90 -49.45
N ASN A 1126 -40.29 1.51 -50.64
CA ASN A 1126 -39.92 2.93 -50.93
C ASN A 1126 -40.45 4.08 -50.03
N CYS A 1127 -39.67 5.18 -49.94
CA CYS A 1127 -40.14 6.54 -49.62
C CYS A 1127 -40.73 7.27 -50.84
N PRO A 1128 -41.57 8.31 -50.65
CA PRO A 1128 -41.29 9.60 -51.34
C PRO A 1128 -41.77 10.92 -50.66
N LYS A 1129 -40.98 11.99 -50.86
CA LYS A 1129 -41.35 13.43 -51.11
C LYS A 1129 -42.16 14.29 -50.11
N GLU A 1130 -41.50 15.34 -49.58
CA GLU A 1130 -41.74 16.81 -49.74
C GLU A 1130 -43.06 17.38 -50.33
N PRO A 1131 -43.40 18.69 -50.17
CA PRO A 1131 -43.16 19.70 -49.09
C PRO A 1131 -44.49 20.54 -48.86
N PRO A 1132 -44.57 21.91 -48.78
CA PRO A 1132 -43.78 23.00 -48.16
C PRO A 1132 -44.62 23.96 -47.22
N SER A 1133 -44.05 25.12 -46.85
CA SER A 1133 -44.68 26.38 -46.31
C SER A 1133 -45.19 26.42 -44.85
N ALA A 1134 -45.33 27.55 -44.12
CA ALA A 1134 -44.67 28.89 -43.99
C ALA A 1134 -45.69 30.00 -43.60
N VAL A 1135 -45.20 31.20 -43.21
CA VAL A 1135 -45.87 32.54 -43.13
C VAL A 1135 -46.46 33.00 -41.76
N ASP A 1136 -45.77 34.00 -41.17
CA ASP A 1136 -46.22 35.22 -40.42
C ASP A 1136 -47.05 35.20 -39.10
N SER A 1137 -47.17 36.30 -38.32
CA SER A 1137 -46.25 37.43 -37.91
C SER A 1137 -46.95 38.36 -36.86
N LEU A 1138 -46.36 39.53 -36.51
CA LEU A 1138 -46.95 40.70 -35.75
C LEU A 1138 -47.18 40.57 -34.22
N VAL A 1139 -47.08 41.61 -33.34
CA VAL A 1139 -46.37 42.94 -33.35
C VAL A 1139 -46.33 43.58 -31.92
N SER A 1140 -45.63 44.72 -31.73
CA SER A 1140 -45.65 45.67 -30.56
C SER A 1140 -44.94 45.24 -29.25
N ALA A 1141 -43.93 45.89 -28.62
CA ALA A 1141 -43.19 47.18 -28.73
C ALA A 1141 -43.59 48.35 -27.78
N SER A 1142 -42.68 48.76 -26.85
CA SER A 1142 -42.52 50.17 -26.36
C SER A 1142 -41.29 50.40 -25.43
N MET A 1143 -40.51 51.47 -25.70
CA MET A 1143 -39.75 52.41 -24.81
C MET A 1143 -38.95 51.99 -23.53
N ARG A 1144 -37.91 52.72 -23.05
CA ARG A 1144 -36.85 53.61 -23.64
C ARG A 1144 -35.86 54.09 -22.53
N LYS A 1145 -34.65 54.56 -22.92
CA LYS A 1145 -33.66 55.40 -22.17
C LYS A 1145 -32.86 54.75 -21.00
N SER A 1146 -31.63 55.17 -20.66
CA SER A 1146 -30.56 55.94 -21.36
C SER A 1146 -29.26 56.06 -20.52
N ILE A 1147 -28.15 56.54 -21.13
CA ILE A 1147 -26.84 57.01 -20.58
C ILE A 1147 -25.79 55.87 -20.46
N THR A 1148 -24.80 55.68 -21.37
CA THR A 1148 -23.61 56.50 -21.80
C THR A 1148 -22.53 56.65 -20.72
N SER A 1149 -21.21 56.69 -20.97
CA SER A 1149 -20.36 56.84 -22.19
C SER A 1149 -18.86 56.62 -21.80
N ASP A 1150 -17.87 56.30 -22.65
CA ASP A 1150 -17.79 55.66 -23.99
C ASP A 1150 -16.28 55.41 -24.36
N ILE A 1151 -15.95 54.95 -25.59
CA ILE A 1151 -14.62 55.03 -26.29
C ILE A 1151 -13.48 54.09 -25.73
N SER A 1152 -12.58 53.43 -26.49
CA SER A 1152 -12.13 53.57 -27.90
C SER A 1152 -11.83 52.24 -28.66
N THR A 1153 -12.01 52.31 -30.00
CA THR A 1153 -11.31 51.66 -31.14
C THR A 1153 -9.88 51.07 -30.97
N ALA A 1154 -9.30 50.24 -31.86
CA ALA A 1154 -9.76 49.37 -32.99
C ALA A 1154 -8.52 48.64 -33.62
N SER A 1155 -8.66 48.04 -34.83
CA SER A 1155 -7.65 47.36 -35.69
C SER A 1155 -7.12 45.99 -35.19
N THR A 1156 -7.00 44.86 -35.91
CA THR A 1156 -7.06 44.38 -37.33
C THR A 1156 -5.72 43.90 -37.89
N THR A 1157 -5.68 42.63 -38.34
CA THR A 1157 -4.71 42.02 -39.30
C THR A 1157 -3.22 41.94 -38.87
N SER A 1158 -2.39 41.00 -39.35
CA SER A 1158 -2.58 39.86 -40.28
C SER A 1158 -1.76 38.63 -39.85
N SER A 1159 -1.95 37.51 -40.55
CA SER A 1159 -1.15 36.28 -40.44
C SER A 1159 0.35 36.44 -40.70
N LYS A 1160 1.18 35.72 -39.94
CA LYS A 1160 2.29 34.92 -40.47
C LYS A 1160 2.66 33.78 -39.51
#